data_AF-A0A8C7GFC6-F1
#
_entry.id   AF-A0A8C7GFC6-F1
#
_cell.length_a   1.000
_cell.length_b   1.000
_cell.length_c   1.000
_cell.angle_alpha   90.00
_cell.angle_beta   90.00
_cell.angle_gamma   90.00
#
_symmetry.space_group_name_H-M   'P 1'
#
loop_
_entity.id
_entity.type
_entity.pdbx_description
1 polymer ?
#
loop_
_entity_poly.entity_id
_entity_poly.type
_entity_poly.pdbx_seq_one_letter_code
_entity_poly.pdbx_strand_id
1 'polypeptide(L)'
;MKLITELVHPPFWSIDPCNTFLCPPDERKVDSRTIYVGHRPCPATEALIPPKFCDNRIVSSKYTVWNFLPKNLFEQFRRIANFYFLIIFLVQVIVDTPTSPVTSGLPLFFVITVTAIKQGYEDWLRHKADNEVNKYLVTVLEDGRRACKESEKIKVGDVVEVVEDETFPCDLILLQSSREDETCFVTTASLDGESNHKTHYTVPDTERNLESLSATIECEQPQPDLYNFVTVFSQCVVFFRSLGPENLLLKGATLKNTQKIYGVAVYSGMETKMALNYQGKSQKRSAVEKSINAFLLVYLCILVSKALVCTTLKYVWQNRPGQDEPWYNQKTQKEKDTNLYLKMFTDFLSFMVLFNFIIPVSMYVTVEMQKFLGSFFISWDKDFFDPEIQEGALVNTSDLNEELGQVEYVFTDKTGTLTQNNMEFIECCIDGFQYKYADSGTELDGFCVTDGPGNILQQKEELFLRALCLCHTVQVKEATGQGDGVADCVEDQVDGVMGLDGETVGPADLGGFIASSPDEVALVKGAMKYGFKFLGMESKNMRVMNRNNDVETYELLHVLNFDPVRRRMSVIVRTKSGDTMLFCKGADSSIFPRVRQEEVDKIRMHVERNATEGYRTLCVAYKLLSREEYDQADTGLREAKLALQDREEKLMAVYNQVETGMSLIGATAVEDRLQEEAAETMEALQGAGMKVWVLTGDKMETAKSTCYACRLFQRSTELLELTVRTLVDLGRKREERLHELLLDYHKRAVQDAPPIKAGVTRSWSSANQDYGFIIDGATLSLVLNSSPDSNSSCYKSLFLQICQNCTTVLCCRMAPLQKAQIVKMVKNCKGSPITLSIGDGANDVSMILEAHVGIGIKGREGRQAVRNSDYAIPKLKHLKKLLLGHGHLYYVRIAHLVQYFFYKNLCFILPQFLYQFFCGYSQQPLYDAAYLTMYNICFTSMPILANSLLEQHICMEVLMDNAALYRDVAKNAMLGWGPFLYWTLLGVYQGLLFFFGVRFLFSNPALQDNGQVFGNWSYGTIVFTVLVFTVTLKLAMDTRHWTWINHFVIWGSLAFYMFFSFFWGGIICNVIVISGLSIAALHKHHPAVGLRANPI
;
A
#
# COMPACT_ATOMS: atom_id res chain seq x y z
N MET A 1 3.26 -20.72 -29.33
CA MET A 1 3.23 -20.05 -28.02
C MET A 1 2.45 -20.89 -26.99
N LYS A 2 2.85 -22.16 -26.81
CA LYS A 2 2.32 -23.12 -25.82
C LYS A 2 3.38 -24.15 -25.38
N LEU A 3 4.65 -23.90 -25.71
CA LEU A 3 5.77 -24.86 -25.57
C LEU A 3 6.93 -24.31 -24.72
N ILE A 4 6.72 -23.21 -23.99
CA ILE A 4 7.75 -22.57 -23.14
C ILE A 4 7.37 -22.65 -21.64
N THR A 5 6.23 -23.25 -21.30
CA THR A 5 5.74 -23.30 -19.90
C THR A 5 6.12 -24.57 -19.13
N GLU A 6 6.85 -25.52 -19.73
CA GLU A 6 7.17 -26.82 -19.10
C GLU A 6 8.65 -27.01 -18.68
N LEU A 7 9.50 -25.99 -18.73
CA LEU A 7 10.93 -26.10 -18.39
C LEU A 7 11.34 -25.40 -17.08
N VAL A 8 10.43 -25.33 -16.09
CA VAL A 8 10.75 -24.81 -14.75
C VAL A 8 10.55 -25.91 -13.70
N HIS A 9 11.44 -26.90 -13.70
CA HIS A 9 11.81 -27.69 -12.53
C HIS A 9 13.25 -28.21 -12.74
N PRO A 10 14.27 -27.71 -12.01
CA PRO A 10 15.55 -28.40 -11.95
C PRO A 10 15.46 -29.61 -10.99
N PRO A 11 16.00 -30.78 -11.35
CA PRO A 11 16.13 -31.92 -10.45
C PRO A 11 17.38 -31.79 -9.57
N PHE A 12 17.22 -32.18 -8.30
CA PHE A 12 18.21 -32.79 -7.40
C PHE A 12 19.58 -32.12 -7.16
N TRP A 13 19.77 -31.64 -5.92
CA TRP A 13 20.90 -32.06 -5.07
C TRP A 13 20.35 -32.62 -3.77
N SER A 14 20.81 -33.82 -3.46
CA SER A 14 20.37 -34.74 -2.42
C SER A 14 21.00 -34.41 -1.06
N ILE A 15 20.20 -34.33 0.00
CA ILE A 15 20.63 -34.63 1.38
C ILE A 15 19.49 -35.39 2.09
N ASP A 16 19.79 -36.67 2.36
CA ASP A 16 19.27 -37.67 3.30
C ASP A 16 17.77 -38.07 3.38
N PRO A 17 17.46 -39.37 3.13
CA PRO A 17 16.18 -39.99 3.42
C PRO A 17 16.22 -40.74 4.76
N CYS A 18 15.29 -40.46 5.68
CA CYS A 18 14.82 -41.47 6.63
C CYS A 18 13.48 -41.05 7.26
N ASN A 19 12.56 -42.02 7.30
CA ASN A 19 11.20 -42.01 7.87
C ASN A 19 10.05 -41.45 7.01
N THR A 20 9.70 -42.22 5.98
CA THR A 20 8.31 -42.38 5.53
C THR A 20 7.86 -43.81 5.80
N PHE A 21 7.00 -44.01 6.79
CA PHE A 21 6.03 -45.11 6.77
C PHE A 21 4.63 -44.49 6.72
N LEU A 22 3.89 -44.88 5.68
CA LEU A 22 2.54 -44.48 5.37
C LEU A 22 1.53 -44.96 6.41
N CYS A 23 0.67 -44.05 6.87
CA CYS A 23 -0.70 -44.36 7.28
C CYS A 23 -1.67 -43.45 6.47
N PRO A 24 -2.87 -43.94 6.10
CA PRO A 24 -3.86 -43.19 5.32
C PRO A 24 -4.46 -42.03 6.14
N PRO A 25 -5.08 -41.02 5.48
CA PRO A 25 -5.58 -39.83 6.15
C PRO A 25 -6.89 -40.15 6.87
N ASP A 26 -6.84 -40.27 8.20
CA ASP A 26 -8.05 -40.17 9.02
C ASP A 26 -8.45 -38.70 9.14
N GLU A 27 -9.74 -38.44 8.89
CA GLU A 27 -10.37 -37.13 9.03
C GLU A 27 -10.29 -36.62 10.48
N ARG A 28 -9.88 -35.35 10.64
CA ARG A 28 -10.01 -34.52 11.85
C ARG A 28 -9.25 -34.99 13.10
N LYS A 29 -7.91 -34.92 13.05
CA LYS A 29 -7.14 -34.40 14.19
C LYS A 29 -6.56 -33.06 13.79
N VAL A 30 -7.06 -31.98 14.37
CA VAL A 30 -6.38 -30.68 14.32
C VAL A 30 -5.07 -30.91 15.06
N ASP A 31 -3.92 -30.79 14.39
CA ASP A 31 -2.62 -30.83 15.06
C ASP A 31 -2.65 -29.75 16.17
N SER A 32 -2.53 -30.15 17.43
CA SER A 32 -2.46 -29.24 18.58
C SER A 32 -1.02 -29.09 19.04
N ARG A 33 -0.69 -27.96 19.67
CA ARG A 33 0.62 -27.74 20.30
C ARG A 33 0.46 -27.63 21.82
N THR A 34 1.41 -28.20 22.54
CA THR A 34 1.43 -28.21 24.00
C THR A 34 2.61 -27.39 24.51
N ILE A 35 2.34 -26.49 25.44
CA ILE A 35 3.29 -25.51 25.98
C ILE A 35 3.32 -25.67 27.50
N TYR A 36 4.52 -25.63 28.08
CA TYR A 36 4.70 -25.73 29.52
C TYR A 36 5.15 -24.39 30.08
N VAL A 37 4.39 -23.85 31.04
CA VAL A 37 4.71 -22.57 31.68
C VAL A 37 6.03 -22.72 32.44
N GLY A 38 6.99 -21.82 32.16
CA GLY A 38 8.32 -21.85 32.78
C GLY A 38 9.16 -23.08 32.42
N HIS A 39 8.85 -23.77 31.32
CA HIS A 39 9.54 -24.99 30.85
C HIS A 39 9.49 -26.18 31.82
N ARG A 40 8.50 -26.23 32.72
CA ARG A 40 8.33 -27.28 33.73
C ARG A 40 7.09 -28.14 33.42
N PRO A 41 7.22 -29.43 33.05
CA PRO A 41 6.08 -30.30 32.76
C PRO A 41 5.45 -30.89 34.04
N CYS A 42 4.16 -31.23 33.95
CA CYS A 42 3.42 -32.01 34.96
C CYS A 42 2.88 -33.29 34.30
N PRO A 43 3.27 -34.53 34.71
CA PRO A 43 4.14 -34.95 35.81
C PRO A 43 5.65 -35.02 35.47
N ALA A 44 6.51 -34.95 36.49
CA ALA A 44 7.97 -34.90 36.38
C ALA A 44 8.68 -36.20 35.91
N THR A 45 7.94 -37.20 35.41
CA THR A 45 8.43 -38.57 35.16
C THR A 45 8.55 -38.96 33.68
N GLU A 46 8.12 -38.12 32.75
CA GLU A 46 8.25 -38.40 31.31
C GLU A 46 9.46 -37.66 30.71
N ALA A 47 10.28 -38.40 29.94
CA ALA A 47 11.39 -37.82 29.19
C ALA A 47 10.83 -36.94 28.07
N LEU A 48 10.85 -35.62 28.28
CA LEU A 48 10.36 -34.64 27.32
C LEU A 48 11.29 -34.61 26.09
N ILE A 49 10.77 -34.89 24.90
CA ILE A 49 11.36 -34.38 23.65
C ILE A 49 10.80 -32.95 23.53
N PRO A 50 11.57 -31.89 23.79
CA PRO A 50 11.06 -30.54 23.70
C PRO A 50 10.60 -30.29 22.26
N PRO A 51 9.32 -29.95 22.02
CA PRO A 51 8.86 -29.56 20.70
C PRO A 51 9.70 -28.38 20.22
N LYS A 52 10.21 -28.47 18.99
CA LYS A 52 11.10 -27.45 18.43
C LYS A 52 10.24 -26.31 17.86
N PHE A 53 9.98 -25.30 18.68
CA PHE A 53 9.31 -24.07 18.26
C PHE A 53 10.25 -23.15 17.47
N CYS A 54 9.67 -22.19 16.74
CA CYS A 54 10.44 -21.16 16.06
C CYS A 54 11.00 -20.11 17.05
N ASP A 55 12.15 -19.53 16.73
CA ASP A 55 12.75 -18.43 17.53
C ASP A 55 11.94 -17.13 17.38
N ASN A 56 11.98 -16.24 18.38
CA ASN A 56 11.25 -14.97 18.34
C ASN A 56 11.89 -13.88 17.45
N ARG A 57 12.56 -14.29 16.38
CA ARG A 57 13.22 -13.38 15.44
C ARG A 57 12.28 -13.03 14.29
N ILE A 58 12.06 -11.73 14.08
CA ILE A 58 11.33 -11.19 12.94
C ILE A 58 12.30 -10.95 11.79
N VAL A 59 11.95 -11.45 10.60
CA VAL A 59 12.73 -11.27 9.37
C VAL A 59 11.79 -10.80 8.26
N SER A 60 11.82 -9.51 7.95
CA SER A 60 11.08 -8.89 6.84
C SER A 60 11.92 -8.69 5.58
N SER A 61 13.25 -8.77 5.71
CA SER A 61 14.20 -8.70 4.59
C SER A 61 14.01 -9.80 3.55
N LYS A 62 14.25 -9.50 2.27
CA LYS A 62 14.16 -10.49 1.18
C LYS A 62 15.46 -11.26 0.96
N TYR A 63 16.59 -10.63 1.24
CA TYR A 63 17.92 -11.17 1.03
C TYR A 63 18.63 -11.34 2.37
N THR A 64 19.47 -12.36 2.45
CA THR A 64 20.51 -12.51 3.46
C THR A 64 21.83 -12.09 2.86
N VAL A 65 22.82 -11.78 3.70
CA VAL A 65 24.17 -11.39 3.23
C VAL A 65 24.76 -12.42 2.26
N TRP A 66 24.49 -13.71 2.47
CA TRP A 66 25.00 -14.81 1.63
C TRP A 66 24.19 -15.01 0.34
N ASN A 67 22.85 -14.97 0.43
CA ASN A 67 22.00 -15.24 -0.73
C ASN A 67 21.74 -14.00 -1.60
N PHE A 68 22.21 -12.82 -1.16
CA PHE A 68 22.01 -11.55 -1.86
C PHE A 68 22.49 -11.66 -3.31
N LEU A 69 23.76 -11.99 -3.55
CA LEU A 69 24.30 -11.99 -4.90
C LEU A 69 23.62 -13.04 -5.82
N PRO A 70 23.48 -14.33 -5.45
CA PRO A 70 22.83 -15.32 -6.32
C PRO A 70 21.37 -14.99 -6.62
N LYS A 71 20.60 -14.58 -5.59
CA LYS A 71 19.17 -14.30 -5.74
C LYS A 71 18.93 -12.99 -6.50
N ASN A 72 19.71 -11.96 -6.20
CA ASN A 72 19.63 -10.67 -6.89
C ASN A 72 19.99 -10.82 -8.38
N LEU A 73 21.09 -11.48 -8.71
CA LEU A 73 21.47 -11.72 -10.11
C LEU A 73 20.40 -12.53 -10.86
N PHE A 74 19.84 -13.56 -10.24
CA PHE A 74 18.75 -14.33 -10.83
C PHE A 74 17.51 -13.47 -11.10
N GLU A 75 17.12 -12.61 -10.15
CA GLU A 75 15.99 -11.70 -10.31
C GLU A 75 16.23 -10.65 -11.41
N GLN A 76 17.46 -10.14 -11.54
CA GLN A 76 17.84 -9.20 -12.58
C GLN A 76 17.88 -9.85 -13.97
N PHE A 77 18.43 -11.06 -14.11
CA PHE A 77 18.48 -11.77 -15.40
C PHE A 77 17.16 -12.43 -15.79
N ARG A 78 16.17 -12.50 -14.90
CA ARG A 78 14.79 -12.84 -15.29
C ARG A 78 14.16 -11.77 -16.20
N ARG A 79 14.72 -10.56 -16.25
CA ARG A 79 14.27 -9.50 -17.16
C ARG A 79 14.78 -9.76 -18.59
N ILE A 80 13.88 -9.63 -19.56
CA ILE A 80 14.13 -9.98 -20.98
C ILE A 80 15.36 -9.27 -21.54
N ALA A 81 15.50 -7.97 -21.26
CA ALA A 81 16.62 -7.17 -21.80
C ALA A 81 17.97 -7.58 -21.19
N ASN A 82 18.05 -7.75 -19.88
CA ASN A 82 19.29 -8.18 -19.20
C ASN A 82 19.73 -9.56 -19.69
N PHE A 83 18.78 -10.47 -19.87
CA PHE A 83 19.04 -11.79 -20.45
C PHE A 83 19.53 -11.70 -21.90
N TYR A 84 18.91 -10.84 -22.72
CA TYR A 84 19.36 -10.59 -24.08
C TYR A 84 20.81 -10.08 -24.14
N PHE A 85 21.18 -9.10 -23.29
CA PHE A 85 22.55 -8.60 -23.27
C PHE A 85 23.56 -9.61 -22.75
N LEU A 86 23.16 -10.50 -21.83
CA LEU A 86 23.98 -11.62 -21.42
C LEU A 86 24.26 -12.57 -22.59
N ILE A 87 23.25 -12.90 -23.41
CA ILE A 87 23.44 -13.72 -24.62
C ILE A 87 24.41 -13.03 -25.59
N ILE A 88 24.24 -11.74 -25.85
CA ILE A 88 25.13 -11.00 -26.75
C ILE A 88 26.57 -10.94 -26.24
N PHE A 89 26.75 -10.77 -24.93
CA PHE A 89 28.08 -10.83 -24.31
C PHE A 89 28.72 -12.22 -24.47
N LEU A 90 27.99 -13.29 -24.23
CA LEU A 90 28.48 -14.66 -24.44
C LEU A 90 28.84 -14.91 -25.92
N VAL A 91 28.02 -14.42 -26.85
CA VAL A 91 28.30 -14.52 -28.29
C VAL A 91 29.61 -13.77 -28.63
N GLN A 92 29.83 -12.58 -28.09
CA GLN A 92 31.09 -11.82 -28.31
C GLN A 92 32.33 -12.51 -27.74
N VAL A 93 32.20 -13.26 -26.64
CA VAL A 93 33.32 -14.00 -26.03
C VAL A 93 33.63 -15.29 -26.80
N ILE A 94 32.61 -15.96 -27.32
CA ILE A 94 32.76 -17.26 -28.01
C ILE A 94 33.13 -17.08 -29.49
N VAL A 95 32.60 -16.04 -30.14
CA VAL A 95 32.71 -15.82 -31.59
C VAL A 95 33.64 -14.65 -31.89
N ASP A 96 34.49 -14.81 -32.91
CA ASP A 96 35.29 -13.71 -33.47
C ASP A 96 34.36 -12.66 -34.10
N THR A 97 34.09 -11.60 -33.35
CA THR A 97 33.14 -10.52 -33.68
C THR A 97 33.86 -9.20 -33.96
N PRO A 98 33.28 -8.28 -34.75
CA PRO A 98 33.95 -7.05 -35.19
C PRO A 98 34.17 -6.02 -34.07
N THR A 99 33.50 -6.18 -32.93
CA THR A 99 33.58 -5.29 -31.77
C THR A 99 34.15 -6.04 -30.57
N SER A 100 35.02 -5.40 -29.80
CA SER A 100 35.58 -6.00 -28.58
C SER A 100 34.48 -6.38 -27.57
N PRO A 101 34.60 -7.50 -26.84
CA PRO A 101 33.66 -7.89 -25.78
C PRO A 101 33.43 -6.82 -24.71
N VAL A 102 34.41 -5.93 -24.52
CA VAL A 102 34.33 -4.79 -23.59
C VAL A 102 33.16 -3.88 -23.95
N THR A 103 32.82 -3.73 -25.24
CA THR A 103 31.82 -2.76 -25.68
C THR A 103 30.39 -3.10 -25.27
N SER A 104 30.10 -4.38 -25.02
CA SER A 104 28.79 -4.83 -24.51
C SER A 104 28.84 -5.26 -23.05
N GLY A 105 29.96 -5.86 -22.61
CA GLY A 105 30.12 -6.34 -21.23
C GLY A 105 30.20 -5.22 -20.19
N LEU A 106 30.93 -4.13 -20.47
CA LEU A 106 31.08 -3.02 -19.52
C LEU A 106 29.75 -2.30 -19.24
N PRO A 107 28.94 -1.92 -20.25
CA PRO A 107 27.61 -1.36 -19.99
C PRO A 107 26.71 -2.29 -19.18
N LEU A 108 26.70 -3.59 -19.50
CA LEU A 108 25.88 -4.57 -18.77
C LEU A 108 26.31 -4.68 -17.31
N PHE A 109 27.61 -4.84 -17.06
CA PHE A 109 28.16 -4.92 -15.70
C PHE A 109 27.78 -3.67 -14.89
N PHE A 110 27.97 -2.47 -15.46
CA PHE A 110 27.61 -1.21 -14.82
C PHE A 110 26.12 -1.16 -14.42
N VAL A 111 25.21 -1.53 -15.33
CA VAL A 111 23.76 -1.55 -15.07
C VAL A 111 23.44 -2.51 -13.91
N ILE A 112 23.93 -3.74 -13.98
CA ILE A 112 23.68 -4.78 -12.97
C ILE A 112 24.20 -4.34 -11.59
N THR A 113 25.39 -3.75 -11.54
CA THR A 113 25.99 -3.24 -10.30
C THR A 113 25.17 -2.10 -9.68
N VAL A 114 24.74 -1.12 -10.48
CA VAL A 114 23.93 0.00 -9.98
C VAL A 114 22.59 -0.48 -9.43
N THR A 115 21.90 -1.37 -10.16
CA THR A 115 20.62 -1.95 -9.69
C THR A 115 20.83 -2.80 -8.42
N ALA A 116 21.92 -3.56 -8.33
CA ALA A 116 22.24 -4.35 -7.15
C ALA A 116 22.50 -3.45 -5.94
N ILE A 117 23.26 -2.34 -6.08
CA ILE A 117 23.50 -1.39 -4.99
C ILE A 117 22.19 -0.79 -4.49
N LYS A 118 21.30 -0.35 -5.40
CA LYS A 118 19.97 0.18 -5.03
C LYS A 118 19.18 -0.85 -4.21
N GLN A 119 19.01 -2.05 -4.74
CA GLN A 119 18.21 -3.10 -4.08
C GLN A 119 18.84 -3.56 -2.76
N GLY A 120 20.17 -3.61 -2.69
CA GLY A 120 20.91 -3.91 -1.46
C GLY A 120 20.71 -2.83 -0.40
N TYR A 121 20.70 -1.56 -0.78
CA TYR A 121 20.41 -0.45 0.13
C TYR A 121 18.98 -0.50 0.66
N GLU A 122 17.98 -0.70 -0.22
CA GLU A 122 16.58 -0.83 0.18
C GLU A 122 16.34 -2.02 1.13
N ASP A 123 17.00 -3.17 0.91
CA ASP A 123 16.88 -4.32 1.80
C ASP A 123 17.68 -4.14 3.11
N TRP A 124 18.80 -3.42 3.08
CA TRP A 124 19.54 -3.06 4.28
C TRP A 124 18.72 -2.18 5.23
N LEU A 125 17.92 -1.25 4.70
CA LEU A 125 16.97 -0.48 5.53
C LEU A 125 15.97 -1.39 6.26
N ARG A 126 15.51 -2.48 5.62
CA ARG A 126 14.66 -3.49 6.29
C ARG A 126 15.42 -4.24 7.38
N HIS A 127 16.66 -4.67 7.10
CA HIS A 127 17.51 -5.28 8.13
C HIS A 127 17.72 -4.37 9.33
N LYS A 128 17.91 -3.06 9.11
CA LYS A 128 18.05 -2.08 10.21
C LYS A 128 16.79 -2.02 11.06
N ALA A 129 15.61 -1.93 10.43
CA ALA A 129 14.33 -1.90 11.12
C ALA A 129 14.02 -3.22 11.86
N ASP A 130 14.29 -4.37 11.23
CA ASP A 130 14.14 -5.69 11.85
C ASP A 130 15.06 -5.84 13.08
N ASN A 131 16.29 -5.35 12.99
CA ASN A 131 17.27 -5.41 14.08
C ASN A 131 16.86 -4.57 15.28
N GLU A 132 16.22 -3.41 15.04
CA GLU A 132 15.66 -2.56 16.10
C GLU A 132 14.53 -3.29 16.85
N VAL A 133 13.62 -3.95 16.12
CA VAL A 133 12.54 -4.77 16.69
C VAL A 133 13.06 -6.06 17.35
N ASN A 134 14.13 -6.67 16.86
CA ASN A 134 14.63 -7.90 17.46
C ASN A 134 15.44 -7.66 18.75
N LYS A 135 15.98 -6.44 18.93
CA LYS A 135 16.90 -6.11 20.02
C LYS A 135 16.33 -5.27 21.15
N TYR A 136 15.09 -4.79 21.06
CA TYR A 136 14.51 -4.10 22.23
C TYR A 136 14.42 -5.07 23.41
N LEU A 137 14.60 -4.50 24.60
CA LEU A 137 14.73 -5.25 25.84
C LEU A 137 13.35 -5.60 26.38
N VAL A 138 13.22 -6.82 26.86
CA VAL A 138 12.01 -7.39 27.46
C VAL A 138 12.39 -8.05 28.78
N THR A 139 11.57 -7.83 29.80
CA THR A 139 11.77 -8.45 31.11
C THR A 139 11.14 -9.84 31.13
N VAL A 140 11.94 -10.87 31.41
CA VAL A 140 11.51 -12.28 31.52
C VAL A 140 11.75 -12.78 32.94
N LEU A 141 10.83 -13.57 33.46
CA LEU A 141 10.96 -14.27 34.74
C LEU A 141 11.63 -15.63 34.54
N GLU A 142 12.88 -15.76 34.98
CA GLU A 142 13.62 -17.03 35.01
C GLU A 142 13.88 -17.43 36.46
N ASP A 143 13.37 -18.59 36.90
CA ASP A 143 13.57 -19.15 38.24
C ASP A 143 13.35 -18.14 39.39
N GLY A 144 12.29 -17.30 39.27
CA GLY A 144 11.94 -16.28 40.27
C GLY A 144 12.76 -14.98 40.19
N ARG A 145 13.66 -14.84 39.21
CA ARG A 145 14.45 -13.63 38.99
C ARG A 145 14.03 -12.92 37.71
N ARG A 146 14.01 -11.59 37.77
CA ARG A 146 13.81 -10.73 36.61
C ARG A 146 15.11 -10.69 35.80
N ALA A 147 15.06 -11.17 34.57
CA ALA A 147 16.16 -11.12 33.62
C ALA A 147 15.73 -10.26 32.42
N CYS A 148 16.50 -9.22 32.11
CA CYS A 148 16.29 -8.47 30.88
C CYS A 148 16.94 -9.22 29.71
N LYS A 149 16.14 -9.61 28.72
CA LYS A 149 16.58 -10.27 27.50
C LYS A 149 16.21 -9.44 26.28
N GLU A 150 16.93 -9.62 25.19
CA GLU A 150 16.53 -9.10 23.88
C GLU A 150 15.26 -9.84 23.40
N SER A 151 14.36 -9.15 22.72
CA SER A 151 13.10 -9.73 22.22
C SER A 151 13.31 -11.02 21.43
N GLU A 152 14.37 -11.12 20.60
CA GLU A 152 14.63 -12.33 19.79
C GLU A 152 14.95 -13.58 20.63
N LYS A 153 15.39 -13.42 21.89
CA LYS A 153 15.78 -14.52 22.79
C LYS A 153 14.62 -15.13 23.56
N ILE A 154 13.41 -14.57 23.42
CA ILE A 154 12.20 -15.09 24.06
C ILE A 154 11.82 -16.43 23.43
N LYS A 155 11.51 -17.41 24.26
CA LYS A 155 11.06 -18.74 23.85
C LYS A 155 9.62 -18.98 24.28
N VAL A 156 8.93 -19.85 23.53
CA VAL A 156 7.60 -20.33 23.90
C VAL A 156 7.66 -20.99 25.29
N GLY A 157 6.77 -20.59 26.19
CA GLY A 157 6.76 -21.01 27.61
C GLY A 157 7.46 -20.04 28.57
N ASP A 158 8.19 -19.04 28.09
CA ASP A 158 8.76 -17.98 28.95
C ASP A 158 7.66 -17.11 29.56
N VAL A 159 7.82 -16.73 30.83
CA VAL A 159 6.95 -15.78 31.51
C VAL A 159 7.52 -14.37 31.36
N VAL A 160 6.75 -13.48 30.75
CA VAL A 160 7.15 -12.13 30.37
C VAL A 160 6.46 -11.10 31.27
N GLU A 161 7.23 -10.16 31.80
CA GLU A 161 6.73 -8.96 32.48
C GLU A 161 6.67 -7.81 31.47
N VAL A 162 5.52 -7.15 31.37
CA VAL A 162 5.30 -6.01 30.47
C VAL A 162 4.75 -4.85 31.29
N VAL A 163 5.37 -3.67 31.15
CA VAL A 163 4.96 -2.47 31.88
C VAL A 163 4.09 -1.56 31.01
N GLU A 164 3.47 -0.56 31.64
CA GLU A 164 2.62 0.41 30.94
C GLU A 164 3.34 1.05 29.74
N ASP A 165 2.60 1.24 28.64
CA ASP A 165 3.06 1.80 27.37
C ASP A 165 4.06 0.95 26.56
N GLU A 166 4.41 -0.26 27.02
CA GLU A 166 5.23 -1.19 26.23
C GLU A 166 4.42 -2.02 25.22
N THR A 167 5.08 -2.36 24.10
CA THR A 167 4.55 -3.27 23.07
C THR A 167 4.76 -4.73 23.45
N PHE A 168 3.77 -5.58 23.20
CA PHE A 168 3.92 -7.02 23.44
C PHE A 168 4.92 -7.66 22.47
N PRO A 169 5.84 -8.50 23.00
CA PRO A 169 6.95 -8.99 22.21
C PRO A 169 6.67 -10.24 21.37
N CYS A 170 5.65 -10.98 21.75
CA CYS A 170 5.14 -12.18 21.11
C CYS A 170 3.68 -12.33 21.53
N ASP A 171 2.99 -13.38 21.07
CA ASP A 171 1.62 -13.61 21.50
C ASP A 171 1.65 -14.24 22.90
N LEU A 172 1.07 -13.57 23.90
CA LEU A 172 1.07 -13.96 25.32
C LEU A 172 -0.32 -14.38 25.79
N ILE A 173 -0.40 -15.28 26.76
CA ILE A 173 -1.61 -15.47 27.58
C ILE A 173 -1.46 -14.70 28.88
N LEU A 174 -2.45 -13.89 29.23
CA LEU A 174 -2.46 -13.06 30.44
C LEU A 174 -2.65 -13.92 31.70
N LEU A 175 -1.63 -13.98 32.57
CA LEU A 175 -1.66 -14.72 33.82
C LEU A 175 -2.06 -13.82 35.00
N GLN A 176 -1.42 -12.67 35.15
CA GLN A 176 -1.65 -11.76 36.28
C GLN A 176 -1.61 -10.30 35.84
N SER A 177 -2.43 -9.46 36.47
CA SER A 177 -2.44 -8.00 36.31
C SER A 177 -2.11 -7.31 37.63
N SER A 178 -1.65 -6.07 37.55
CA SER A 178 -1.45 -5.17 38.70
C SER A 178 -2.75 -4.56 39.23
N ARG A 179 -3.83 -4.58 38.44
CA ARG A 179 -5.14 -4.05 38.86
C ARG A 179 -5.87 -5.03 39.77
N GLU A 180 -6.63 -4.50 40.73
CA GLU A 180 -7.45 -5.30 41.66
C GLU A 180 -8.61 -6.02 40.96
N ASP A 181 -9.01 -5.54 39.78
CA ASP A 181 -10.09 -6.12 38.96
C ASP A 181 -9.63 -7.30 38.10
N GLU A 182 -8.37 -7.73 38.20
CA GLU A 182 -7.79 -8.83 37.42
C GLU A 182 -7.91 -8.62 35.89
N THR A 183 -7.95 -7.36 35.43
CA THR A 183 -8.02 -6.99 34.01
C THR A 183 -6.79 -6.21 33.56
N CYS A 184 -6.57 -6.13 32.25
CA CYS A 184 -5.67 -5.14 31.66
C CYS A 184 -6.29 -4.48 30.42
N PHE A 185 -5.80 -3.29 30.08
CA PHE A 185 -6.21 -2.59 28.87
C PHE A 185 -5.12 -2.64 27.82
N VAL A 186 -5.52 -2.97 26.61
CA VAL A 186 -4.64 -3.11 25.46
C VAL A 186 -5.18 -2.22 24.36
N THR A 187 -4.30 -1.49 23.68
CA THR A 187 -4.66 -0.90 22.39
C THR A 187 -4.03 -1.70 21.26
N THR A 188 -4.88 -2.09 20.32
CA THR A 188 -4.54 -2.87 19.13
C THR A 188 -4.38 -1.97 17.90
N ALA A 189 -4.22 -0.65 18.06
CA ALA A 189 -3.97 0.32 16.99
C ALA A 189 -2.90 -0.17 15.98
N SER A 190 -1.84 -0.77 16.50
CA SER A 190 -0.75 -1.35 15.71
C SER A 190 -1.07 -2.70 15.04
N LEU A 191 -2.26 -3.26 15.16
CA LEU A 191 -2.64 -4.58 14.61
C LEU A 191 -3.87 -4.51 13.72
N ASP A 192 -4.96 -3.94 14.23
CA ASP A 192 -6.26 -3.79 13.53
C ASP A 192 -6.56 -2.34 13.13
N GLY A 193 -5.82 -1.37 13.70
CA GLY A 193 -6.09 0.05 13.52
C GLY A 193 -7.07 0.61 14.55
N GLU A 194 -7.55 -0.20 15.50
CA GLU A 194 -8.50 0.31 16.49
C GLU A 194 -7.75 1.02 17.63
N SER A 195 -7.92 2.34 17.75
CA SER A 195 -7.36 3.12 18.87
C SER A 195 -8.06 2.87 20.21
N ASN A 196 -9.16 2.11 20.20
CA ASN A 196 -9.93 1.78 21.38
C ASN A 196 -9.12 0.92 22.35
N HIS A 197 -9.35 1.12 23.64
CA HIS A 197 -8.80 0.26 24.67
C HIS A 197 -9.68 -0.98 24.85
N LYS A 198 -9.13 -2.15 24.48
CA LYS A 198 -9.75 -3.46 24.68
C LYS A 198 -9.39 -3.99 26.06
N THR A 199 -10.38 -4.55 26.75
CA THR A 199 -10.18 -5.16 28.07
C THR A 199 -9.88 -6.63 27.91
N HIS A 200 -8.76 -7.07 28.47
CA HIS A 200 -8.36 -8.47 28.56
C HIS A 200 -8.40 -8.96 30.01
N TYR A 201 -8.68 -10.25 30.17
CA TYR A 201 -8.90 -10.87 31.49
C TYR A 201 -7.82 -11.90 31.78
N THR A 202 -7.35 -11.93 33.03
CA THR A 202 -6.43 -12.97 33.49
C THR A 202 -7.08 -14.35 33.48
N VAL A 203 -6.26 -15.39 33.55
CA VAL A 203 -6.76 -16.75 33.82
C VAL A 203 -7.29 -16.80 35.26
N PRO A 204 -8.59 -17.07 35.48
CA PRO A 204 -9.14 -17.03 36.83
C PRO A 204 -8.58 -18.17 37.70
N ASP A 205 -8.46 -17.91 39.01
CA ASP A 205 -7.94 -18.85 40.04
C ASP A 205 -6.48 -19.32 39.83
N THR A 206 -5.65 -18.52 39.17
CA THR A 206 -4.20 -18.78 39.07
C THR A 206 -3.51 -18.59 40.42
N GLU A 207 -2.49 -19.40 40.70
CA GLU A 207 -1.64 -19.20 41.88
C GLU A 207 -0.97 -17.83 41.81
N ARG A 208 -1.10 -17.04 42.89
CA ARG A 208 -0.47 -15.70 43.00
C ARG A 208 1.06 -15.75 42.97
N ASN A 209 1.65 -16.91 43.25
CA ASN A 209 3.08 -17.10 43.16
C ASN A 209 3.43 -17.77 41.83
N LEU A 210 3.88 -16.96 40.87
CA LEU A 210 4.26 -17.44 39.53
C LEU A 210 5.45 -18.42 39.56
N GLU A 211 6.22 -18.46 40.66
CA GLU A 211 7.39 -19.34 40.82
C GLU A 211 7.02 -20.83 41.05
N SER A 212 5.85 -21.09 41.65
CA SER A 212 5.32 -22.44 41.90
C SER A 212 4.36 -22.94 40.80
N LEU A 213 3.98 -22.05 39.88
CA LEU A 213 2.98 -22.33 38.87
C LEU A 213 3.49 -23.35 37.84
N SER A 214 3.05 -24.61 38.00
CA SER A 214 3.23 -25.66 36.99
C SER A 214 1.94 -25.84 36.21
N ALA A 215 1.93 -25.34 34.96
CA ALA A 215 0.76 -25.42 34.10
C ALA A 215 1.12 -25.82 32.66
N THR A 216 0.19 -26.52 32.02
CA THR A 216 0.25 -26.99 30.64
C THR A 216 -0.83 -26.28 29.84
N ILE A 217 -0.45 -25.73 28.68
CA ILE A 217 -1.33 -24.99 27.78
C ILE A 217 -1.39 -25.76 26.47
N GLU A 218 -2.57 -26.25 26.11
CA GLU A 218 -2.83 -26.87 24.81
C GLU A 218 -3.56 -25.89 23.91
N CYS A 219 -2.92 -25.47 22.83
CA CYS A 219 -3.49 -24.51 21.88
C CYS A 219 -3.44 -25.05 20.45
N GLU A 220 -4.26 -24.47 19.59
CA GLU A 220 -4.26 -24.75 18.15
C GLU A 220 -2.94 -24.33 17.47
N GLN A 221 -2.68 -24.88 16.27
CA GLN A 221 -1.62 -24.35 15.42
C GLN A 221 -1.92 -22.89 15.02
N PRO A 222 -0.87 -22.06 14.84
CA PRO A 222 -1.05 -20.63 14.65
C PRO A 222 -1.80 -20.36 13.34
N GLN A 223 -2.87 -19.58 13.45
CA GLN A 223 -3.72 -19.16 12.34
C GLN A 223 -3.67 -17.63 12.18
N PRO A 224 -3.87 -17.12 10.94
CA PRO A 224 -3.83 -15.68 10.68
C PRO A 224 -5.05 -14.92 11.24
N ASP A 225 -6.12 -15.60 11.67
CA ASP A 225 -7.29 -14.92 12.25
C ASP A 225 -6.95 -14.34 13.63
N LEU A 226 -7.01 -13.01 13.75
CA LEU A 226 -6.70 -12.26 14.97
C LEU A 226 -7.71 -12.55 16.10
N TYR A 227 -8.97 -12.82 15.76
CA TYR A 227 -10.08 -12.87 16.73
C TYR A 227 -10.46 -14.28 17.17
N ASN A 228 -10.07 -15.30 16.42
CA ASN A 228 -10.32 -16.69 16.79
C ASN A 228 -9.15 -17.25 17.59
N PHE A 229 -9.39 -17.73 18.81
CA PHE A 229 -8.38 -18.41 19.60
C PHE A 229 -9.06 -19.39 20.55
N VAL A 230 -8.67 -20.66 20.46
CA VAL A 230 -9.17 -21.72 21.33
C VAL A 230 -7.99 -22.38 22.02
N THR A 231 -8.03 -22.46 23.34
CA THR A 231 -6.95 -23.04 24.15
C THR A 231 -7.50 -23.69 25.40
N VAL A 232 -6.84 -24.74 25.86
CA VAL A 232 -7.13 -25.39 27.14
C VAL A 232 -5.93 -25.17 28.08
N PHE A 233 -6.20 -24.56 29.22
CA PHE A 233 -5.24 -24.40 30.32
C PHE A 233 -5.45 -25.50 31.35
N SER A 234 -4.38 -26.20 31.71
CA SER A 234 -4.37 -27.28 32.70
C SER A 234 -3.34 -27.01 33.79
N GLN A 235 -3.76 -27.00 35.05
CA GLN A 235 -2.87 -26.91 36.21
C GLN A 235 -2.88 -28.24 36.96
N CYS A 236 -1.71 -28.88 37.07
CA CYS A 236 -1.47 -30.13 37.82
C CYS A 236 -2.51 -31.26 37.59
N VAL A 237 -3.02 -31.43 36.36
CA VAL A 237 -3.92 -32.55 35.93
C VAL A 237 -5.35 -32.52 36.53
N VAL A 238 -5.68 -31.59 37.44
CA VAL A 238 -6.98 -31.58 38.15
C VAL A 238 -7.96 -30.54 37.60
N PHE A 239 -7.48 -29.43 37.03
CA PHE A 239 -8.33 -28.33 36.55
C PHE A 239 -8.09 -28.05 35.07
N PHE A 240 -9.15 -28.21 34.25
CA PHE A 240 -9.16 -27.83 32.84
C PHE A 240 -10.00 -26.57 32.66
N ARG A 241 -9.45 -25.53 32.03
CA ARG A 241 -10.17 -24.31 31.66
C ARG A 241 -10.04 -24.03 30.17
N SER A 242 -11.16 -23.72 29.53
CA SER A 242 -11.16 -23.20 28.16
C SER A 242 -10.82 -21.72 28.21
N LEU A 243 -9.80 -21.31 27.47
CA LEU A 243 -9.40 -19.92 27.26
C LEU A 243 -9.83 -19.47 25.87
N GLY A 244 -10.18 -18.19 25.78
CA GLY A 244 -10.62 -17.54 24.54
C GLY A 244 -9.71 -16.38 24.13
N PRO A 245 -10.09 -15.64 23.07
CA PRO A 245 -9.33 -14.48 22.59
C PRO A 245 -9.21 -13.35 23.64
N GLU A 246 -10.15 -13.27 24.58
CA GLU A 246 -10.13 -12.34 25.72
C GLU A 246 -8.94 -12.52 26.67
N ASN A 247 -8.27 -13.67 26.63
CA ASN A 247 -7.08 -13.96 27.44
C ASN A 247 -5.76 -13.83 26.65
N LEU A 248 -5.83 -13.68 25.32
CA LEU A 248 -4.67 -13.61 24.44
C LEU A 248 -4.26 -12.16 24.18
N LEU A 249 -2.98 -11.86 24.36
CA LEU A 249 -2.34 -10.57 24.10
C LEU A 249 -1.47 -10.72 22.86
N LEU A 250 -1.75 -9.94 21.82
CA LEU A 250 -1.13 -10.11 20.50
C LEU A 250 0.16 -9.30 20.37
N LYS A 251 1.17 -9.86 19.70
CA LYS A 251 2.41 -9.16 19.35
C LYS A 251 2.10 -7.85 18.63
N GLY A 252 2.71 -6.76 19.07
CA GLY A 252 2.54 -5.43 18.47
C GLY A 252 1.38 -4.61 19.07
N ALA A 253 0.48 -5.20 19.84
CA ALA A 253 -0.43 -4.42 20.68
C ALA A 253 0.35 -3.78 21.84
N THR A 254 -0.15 -2.67 22.40
CA THR A 254 0.51 -1.97 23.52
C THR A 254 -0.34 -2.01 24.77
N LEU A 255 0.32 -2.21 25.92
CA LEU A 255 -0.32 -2.14 27.22
C LEU A 255 -0.63 -0.68 27.57
N LYS A 256 -1.84 -0.41 28.06
CA LYS A 256 -2.29 0.93 28.45
C LYS A 256 -2.97 0.88 29.81
N ASN A 257 -2.87 1.96 30.58
CA ASN A 257 -3.67 2.19 31.79
C ASN A 257 -3.61 1.02 32.80
N THR A 258 -2.48 0.33 32.82
CA THR A 258 -2.17 -0.84 33.64
C THR A 258 -0.66 -0.84 33.90
N GLN A 259 -0.23 -0.68 35.15
CA GLN A 259 1.18 -0.46 35.49
C GLN A 259 2.08 -1.61 35.04
N LYS A 260 1.63 -2.86 35.27
CA LYS A 260 2.35 -4.08 34.86
C LYS A 260 1.42 -5.27 34.71
N ILE A 261 1.83 -6.21 33.88
CA ILE A 261 1.21 -7.53 33.73
C ILE A 261 2.28 -8.63 33.67
N TYR A 262 1.85 -9.88 33.91
CA TYR A 262 2.62 -11.09 33.65
C TYR A 262 1.86 -11.98 32.68
N GLY A 263 2.53 -12.41 31.60
CA GLY A 263 1.95 -13.31 30.61
C GLY A 263 2.94 -14.37 30.14
N VAL A 264 2.43 -15.49 29.62
CA VAL A 264 3.27 -16.59 29.11
C VAL A 264 3.28 -16.61 27.58
N ALA A 265 4.46 -16.76 26.98
CA ALA A 265 4.64 -16.79 25.53
C ALA A 265 4.06 -18.06 24.88
N VAL A 266 3.18 -17.88 23.90
CA VAL A 266 2.48 -18.96 23.19
C VAL A 266 2.97 -19.11 21.74
N TYR A 267 2.92 -18.01 20.98
CA TYR A 267 3.46 -17.97 19.61
C TYR A 267 4.61 -16.98 19.56
N SER A 268 5.73 -17.39 18.98
CA SER A 268 6.95 -16.58 18.82
C SER A 268 7.24 -16.30 17.35
N GLY A 269 7.97 -15.21 17.09
CA GLY A 269 8.58 -14.94 15.79
C GLY A 269 7.60 -14.89 14.63
N MET A 270 7.89 -15.68 13.59
CA MET A 270 7.09 -15.75 12.36
C MET A 270 5.78 -16.55 12.52
N GLU A 271 5.56 -17.20 13.67
CA GLU A 271 4.30 -17.89 14.00
C GLU A 271 3.30 -16.98 14.72
N THR A 272 3.70 -15.79 15.16
CA THR A 272 2.75 -14.82 15.75
C THR A 272 1.67 -14.45 14.75
N LYS A 273 0.45 -14.21 15.23
CA LYS A 273 -0.68 -13.85 14.37
C LYS A 273 -0.40 -12.60 13.53
N MET A 274 0.33 -11.64 14.10
CA MET A 274 0.81 -10.45 13.39
C MET A 274 1.72 -10.82 12.21
N ALA A 275 2.71 -11.70 12.43
CA ALA A 275 3.67 -12.10 11.41
C ALA A 275 3.04 -12.95 10.30
N LEU A 276 2.05 -13.78 10.62
CA LEU A 276 1.28 -14.55 9.62
C LEU A 276 0.45 -13.65 8.69
N ASN A 277 -0.02 -12.51 9.20
CA ASN A 277 -0.69 -11.48 8.40
C ASN A 277 0.29 -10.60 7.61
N TYR A 278 1.59 -10.70 7.90
CA TYR A 278 2.67 -10.11 7.12
C TYR A 278 2.90 -10.95 5.85
N GLN A 279 1.86 -11.16 5.03
CA GLN A 279 2.04 -11.79 3.72
C GLN A 279 3.07 -10.98 2.93
N GLY A 280 4.15 -11.65 2.52
CA GLY A 280 5.28 -10.99 1.86
C GLY A 280 4.79 -10.12 0.71
N LYS A 281 5.13 -8.83 0.74
CA LYS A 281 4.73 -7.85 -0.28
C LYS A 281 5.02 -8.41 -1.68
N SER A 282 3.96 -8.73 -2.43
CA SER A 282 4.09 -9.09 -3.84
C SER A 282 4.68 -7.90 -4.59
N GLN A 283 5.69 -8.14 -5.44
CA GLN A 283 6.31 -7.05 -6.19
C GLN A 283 5.31 -6.54 -7.23
N LYS A 284 4.76 -5.35 -6.98
CA LYS A 284 3.92 -4.63 -7.93
C LYS A 284 4.79 -4.21 -9.13
N ARG A 285 4.24 -4.34 -10.34
CA ARG A 285 4.90 -3.95 -11.59
C ARG A 285 4.07 -2.86 -12.26
N SER A 286 4.74 -1.83 -12.77
CA SER A 286 4.06 -0.73 -13.45
C SER A 286 3.53 -1.13 -14.84
N ALA A 287 2.42 -0.53 -15.24
CA ALA A 287 1.89 -0.61 -16.60
C ALA A 287 2.88 -0.09 -17.66
N VAL A 288 3.68 0.92 -17.32
CA VAL A 288 4.71 1.50 -18.20
C VAL A 288 5.78 0.46 -18.55
N GLU A 289 6.19 -0.35 -17.58
CA GLU A 289 7.16 -1.44 -17.80
C GLU A 289 6.65 -2.49 -18.79
N LYS A 290 5.33 -2.78 -18.77
CA LYS A 290 4.69 -3.68 -19.73
C LYS A 290 4.76 -3.11 -21.16
N SER A 291 4.52 -1.82 -21.35
CA SER A 291 4.66 -1.16 -22.65
C SER A 291 6.11 -1.14 -23.13
N ILE A 292 7.08 -0.86 -22.24
CA ILE A 292 8.51 -0.93 -22.56
C ILE A 292 8.88 -2.32 -23.09
N ASN A 293 8.43 -3.39 -22.42
CA ASN A 293 8.67 -4.76 -22.85
C ASN A 293 8.04 -5.07 -24.23
N ALA A 294 6.87 -4.50 -24.52
CA ALA A 294 6.25 -4.64 -25.85
C ALA A 294 7.06 -3.94 -26.94
N PHE A 295 7.56 -2.72 -26.69
CA PHE A 295 8.43 -1.99 -27.61
C PHE A 295 9.76 -2.71 -27.83
N LEU A 296 10.37 -3.26 -26.78
CA LEU A 296 11.60 -4.04 -26.90
C LEU A 296 11.45 -5.25 -27.81
N LEU A 297 10.31 -5.95 -27.74
CA LEU A 297 10.03 -7.08 -28.63
C LEU A 297 9.99 -6.63 -30.10
N VAL A 298 9.38 -5.47 -30.40
CA VAL A 298 9.38 -4.90 -31.75
C VAL A 298 10.80 -4.59 -32.23
N TYR A 299 11.62 -3.97 -31.38
CA TYR A 299 13.01 -3.66 -31.71
C TYR A 299 13.88 -4.91 -31.86
N LEU A 300 13.61 -5.98 -31.09
CA LEU A 300 14.25 -7.28 -31.28
C LEU A 300 13.89 -7.88 -32.65
N CYS A 301 12.64 -7.79 -33.08
CA CYS A 301 12.23 -8.20 -34.43
C CYS A 301 12.93 -7.36 -35.52
N ILE A 302 13.07 -6.04 -35.32
CA ILE A 302 13.80 -5.15 -36.26
C ILE A 302 15.29 -5.51 -36.30
N LEU A 303 15.89 -5.87 -35.16
CA LEU A 303 17.29 -6.29 -35.09
C LEU A 303 17.53 -7.56 -35.90
N VAL A 304 16.72 -8.60 -35.66
CA VAL A 304 16.83 -9.89 -36.35
C VAL A 304 16.60 -9.71 -37.85
N SER A 305 15.63 -8.88 -38.25
CA SER A 305 15.38 -8.62 -39.68
C SER A 305 16.55 -7.90 -40.35
N LYS A 306 17.16 -6.89 -39.70
CA LYS A 306 18.36 -6.22 -40.22
C LYS A 306 19.53 -7.20 -40.40
N ALA A 307 19.79 -8.03 -39.39
CA ALA A 307 20.86 -9.03 -39.44
C ALA A 307 20.62 -10.06 -40.56
N LEU A 308 19.38 -10.54 -40.70
CA LEU A 308 18.99 -11.47 -41.77
C LEU A 308 19.17 -10.84 -43.16
N VAL A 309 18.66 -9.63 -43.37
CA VAL A 309 18.79 -8.91 -44.66
C VAL A 309 20.26 -8.70 -45.02
N CYS A 310 21.10 -8.21 -44.09
CA CYS A 310 22.53 -8.04 -44.35
C CYS A 310 23.24 -9.36 -44.64
N THR A 311 22.89 -10.44 -43.93
CA THR A 311 23.48 -11.77 -44.16
C THR A 311 23.10 -12.30 -45.54
N THR A 312 21.81 -12.25 -45.91
CA THR A 312 21.35 -12.69 -47.23
C THR A 312 22.02 -11.88 -48.34
N LEU A 313 22.08 -10.55 -48.21
CA LEU A 313 22.71 -9.69 -49.21
C LEU A 313 24.22 -9.91 -49.30
N LYS A 314 24.91 -10.22 -48.19
CA LYS A 314 26.33 -10.61 -48.19
C LYS A 314 26.58 -11.81 -49.09
N TYR A 315 25.83 -12.90 -48.88
CA TYR A 315 26.01 -14.13 -49.66
C TYR A 315 25.57 -13.97 -51.12
N VAL A 316 24.52 -13.18 -51.38
CA VAL A 316 24.11 -12.84 -52.76
C VAL A 316 25.21 -12.04 -53.47
N TRP A 317 25.89 -11.13 -52.77
CA TRP A 317 26.98 -10.33 -53.32
C TRP A 317 28.25 -11.18 -53.56
N GLN A 318 28.62 -12.04 -52.60
CA GLN A 318 29.77 -12.96 -52.69
C GLN A 318 29.62 -14.04 -53.76
N ASN A 319 28.40 -14.39 -54.17
CA ASN A 319 28.15 -15.36 -55.24
C ASN A 319 28.67 -14.88 -56.61
N ARG A 320 29.02 -13.60 -56.77
CA ARG A 320 29.63 -13.09 -58.00
C ARG A 320 31.11 -13.48 -58.08
N PRO A 321 31.59 -14.06 -59.20
CA PRO A 321 32.96 -14.52 -59.31
C PRO A 321 33.96 -13.38 -59.10
N GLY A 322 34.96 -13.60 -58.24
CA GLY A 322 36.02 -12.64 -57.92
C GLY A 322 35.69 -11.60 -56.83
N GLN A 323 34.46 -11.56 -56.29
CA GLN A 323 34.09 -10.63 -55.22
C GLN A 323 34.33 -11.19 -53.81
N ASP A 324 34.26 -12.51 -53.63
CA ASP A 324 34.42 -13.17 -52.33
C ASP A 324 35.88 -13.24 -51.87
N GLU A 325 36.83 -13.39 -52.81
CA GLU A 325 38.27 -13.34 -52.56
C GLU A 325 38.95 -12.49 -53.65
N PRO A 326 38.90 -11.16 -53.55
CA PRO A 326 39.64 -10.28 -54.45
C PRO A 326 41.15 -10.46 -54.28
N TRP A 327 41.93 -10.19 -55.33
CA TRP A 327 43.38 -10.40 -55.35
C TRP A 327 44.16 -9.66 -54.24
N TYR A 328 43.60 -8.58 -53.69
CA TYR A 328 44.22 -7.73 -52.66
C TYR A 328 43.81 -8.10 -51.22
N ASN A 329 42.86 -9.03 -51.01
CA ASN A 329 42.40 -9.45 -49.69
C ASN A 329 42.10 -10.96 -49.67
N GLN A 330 43.17 -11.77 -49.71
CA GLN A 330 43.07 -13.22 -49.69
C GLN A 330 42.57 -13.74 -48.35
N LYS A 331 41.72 -14.77 -48.39
CA LYS A 331 41.18 -15.39 -47.17
C LYS A 331 42.25 -16.19 -46.45
N THR A 332 42.19 -16.18 -45.12
CA THR A 332 43.09 -17.01 -44.30
C THR A 332 42.79 -18.49 -44.54
N GLN A 333 43.80 -19.37 -44.50
CA GLN A 333 43.62 -20.81 -44.73
C GLN A 333 42.53 -21.43 -43.83
N LYS A 334 42.51 -21.03 -42.54
CA LYS A 334 41.48 -21.43 -41.57
C LYS A 334 40.06 -21.07 -42.01
N GLU A 335 39.87 -19.92 -42.68
CA GLU A 335 38.56 -19.50 -43.17
C GLU A 335 38.13 -20.27 -44.43
N LYS A 336 39.08 -20.66 -45.28
CA LYS A 336 38.81 -21.49 -46.47
C LYS A 336 38.34 -22.89 -46.08
N ASP A 337 38.88 -23.43 -45.00
CA ASP A 337 38.58 -24.77 -44.50
C ASP A 337 37.28 -24.82 -43.65
N THR A 338 36.63 -23.68 -43.39
CA THR A 338 35.41 -23.61 -42.58
C THR A 338 34.16 -23.96 -43.38
N ASN A 339 33.29 -24.79 -42.80
CA ASN A 339 32.00 -25.14 -43.41
C ASN A 339 31.15 -23.90 -43.74
N LEU A 340 30.60 -23.84 -44.95
CA LEU A 340 29.80 -22.71 -45.44
C LEU A 340 28.62 -22.37 -44.50
N TYR A 341 27.83 -23.38 -44.10
CA TYR A 341 26.68 -23.16 -43.20
C TYR A 341 27.09 -22.63 -41.82
N LEU A 342 28.24 -23.07 -41.30
CA LEU A 342 28.77 -22.58 -40.03
C LEU A 342 29.24 -21.13 -40.16
N LYS A 343 29.88 -20.77 -41.28
CA LYS A 343 30.26 -19.38 -41.59
C LYS A 343 29.03 -18.49 -41.76
N MET A 344 27.98 -18.97 -42.45
CA MET A 344 26.69 -18.26 -42.58
C MET A 344 26.08 -17.94 -41.22
N PHE A 345 26.06 -18.92 -40.32
CA PHE A 345 25.56 -18.73 -38.97
C PHE A 345 26.44 -17.77 -38.16
N THR A 346 27.76 -17.90 -38.26
CA THR A 346 28.72 -17.00 -37.60
C THR A 346 28.56 -15.56 -38.08
N ASP A 347 28.41 -15.35 -39.39
CA ASP A 347 28.20 -14.03 -39.99
C ASP A 347 26.87 -13.40 -39.56
N PHE A 348 25.82 -14.20 -39.45
CA PHE A 348 24.53 -13.75 -38.89
C PHE A 348 24.68 -13.29 -37.43
N LEU A 349 25.36 -14.08 -36.58
CA LEU A 349 25.65 -13.69 -35.20
C LEU A 349 26.52 -12.43 -35.12
N SER A 350 27.51 -12.27 -35.99
CA SER A 350 28.33 -11.07 -36.07
C SER A 350 27.52 -9.83 -36.46
N PHE A 351 26.56 -9.93 -37.38
CA PHE A 351 25.62 -8.82 -37.65
C PHE A 351 24.69 -8.52 -36.49
N MET A 352 24.22 -9.54 -35.76
CA MET A 352 23.45 -9.33 -34.53
C MET A 352 24.25 -8.56 -33.48
N VAL A 353 25.53 -8.88 -33.31
CA VAL A 353 26.44 -8.16 -32.40
C VAL A 353 26.67 -6.73 -32.88
N LEU A 354 26.94 -6.53 -34.17
CA LEU A 354 27.18 -5.20 -34.75
C LEU A 354 25.99 -4.26 -34.55
N PHE A 355 24.77 -4.78 -34.61
CA PHE A 355 23.53 -4.01 -34.47
C PHE A 355 22.91 -4.05 -33.07
N ASN A 356 23.57 -4.66 -32.07
CA ASN A 356 23.02 -4.83 -30.71
C ASN A 356 22.64 -3.50 -30.04
N PHE A 357 23.32 -2.40 -30.37
CA PHE A 357 23.12 -1.07 -29.81
C PHE A 357 21.77 -0.44 -30.22
N ILE A 358 20.99 -1.10 -31.07
CA ILE A 358 19.60 -0.71 -31.33
C ILE A 358 18.74 -0.86 -30.06
N ILE A 359 19.04 -1.85 -29.21
CA ILE A 359 18.36 -2.05 -27.93
C ILE A 359 19.14 -1.24 -26.87
N PRO A 360 18.50 -0.28 -26.19
CA PRO A 360 19.21 0.61 -25.29
C PRO A 360 19.55 -0.07 -23.96
N VAL A 361 20.79 -0.54 -23.80
CA VAL A 361 21.28 -1.14 -22.53
C VAL A 361 21.05 -0.20 -21.35
N SER A 362 21.36 1.09 -21.51
CA SER A 362 21.30 2.07 -20.42
C SER A 362 19.90 2.60 -20.13
N MET A 363 18.86 2.21 -20.89
CA MET A 363 17.49 2.67 -20.64
C MET A 363 17.00 2.21 -19.28
N TYR A 364 17.16 0.93 -18.94
CA TYR A 364 16.64 0.37 -17.68
C TYR A 364 17.29 1.01 -16.46
N VAL A 365 18.61 1.18 -16.45
CA VAL A 365 19.28 1.84 -15.32
C VAL A 365 18.88 3.31 -15.22
N THR A 366 18.68 4.00 -16.36
CA THR A 366 18.28 5.41 -16.34
C THR A 366 16.85 5.56 -15.83
N VAL A 367 15.93 4.67 -16.23
CA VAL A 367 14.56 4.60 -15.70
C VAL A 367 14.59 4.31 -14.20
N GLU A 368 15.35 3.32 -13.74
CA GLU A 368 15.43 2.99 -12.32
C GLU A 368 16.03 4.12 -11.49
N MET A 369 17.08 4.77 -11.99
CA MET A 369 17.70 5.92 -11.34
C MET A 369 16.74 7.12 -11.31
N GLN A 370 16.00 7.36 -12.39
CA GLN A 370 14.98 8.41 -12.44
C GLN A 370 13.87 8.16 -11.41
N LYS A 371 13.39 6.92 -11.28
CA LYS A 371 12.39 6.54 -10.28
C LYS A 371 12.90 6.70 -8.85
N PHE A 372 14.11 6.19 -8.60
CA PHE A 372 14.73 6.28 -7.28
C PHE A 372 14.96 7.73 -6.85
N LEU A 373 15.63 8.53 -7.69
CA LEU A 373 15.88 9.95 -7.40
C LEU A 373 14.58 10.76 -7.36
N GLY A 374 13.61 10.43 -8.23
CA GLY A 374 12.29 11.05 -8.24
C GLY A 374 11.53 10.83 -6.94
N SER A 375 11.64 9.65 -6.32
CA SER A 375 10.91 9.37 -5.07
C SER A 375 11.21 10.36 -3.94
N PHE A 376 12.44 10.89 -3.88
CA PHE A 376 12.82 11.92 -2.90
C PHE A 376 12.05 13.22 -3.08
N PHE A 377 11.65 13.60 -4.30
CA PHE A 377 10.89 14.83 -4.51
C PHE A 377 9.47 14.77 -3.90
N ILE A 378 8.88 13.58 -3.74
CA ILE A 378 7.63 13.43 -2.99
C ILE A 378 7.89 13.65 -1.50
N SER A 379 8.94 13.04 -0.94
CA SER A 379 9.26 13.15 0.48
C SER A 379 9.78 14.53 0.91
N TRP A 380 10.37 15.30 -0.01
CA TRP A 380 10.87 16.65 0.26
C TRP A 380 9.84 17.76 0.04
N ASP A 381 8.68 17.44 -0.55
CA ASP A 381 7.66 18.44 -0.83
C ASP A 381 6.95 18.86 0.47
N LYS A 382 7.09 20.14 0.79
CA LYS A 382 6.66 20.75 2.06
C LYS A 382 5.15 20.71 2.24
N ASP A 383 4.40 20.68 1.15
CA ASP A 383 2.94 20.66 1.21
C ASP A 383 2.43 19.31 1.73
N PHE A 384 3.27 18.28 1.82
CA PHE A 384 2.95 17.01 2.48
C PHE A 384 3.31 16.98 3.97
N PHE A 385 3.86 18.06 4.53
CA PHE A 385 4.20 18.12 5.95
C PHE A 385 2.97 18.51 6.78
N ASP A 386 2.63 17.68 7.75
CA ASP A 386 1.55 17.95 8.69
C ASP A 386 2.10 18.43 10.04
N PRO A 387 1.70 19.62 10.53
CA PRO A 387 2.24 20.18 11.76
C PRO A 387 1.72 19.46 13.02
N GLU A 388 0.59 18.77 12.98
CA GLU A 388 0.07 18.03 14.15
C GLU A 388 0.87 16.75 14.39
N ILE A 389 1.24 16.05 13.31
CA ILE A 389 1.97 14.77 13.38
C ILE A 389 3.49 14.98 13.36
N GLN A 390 3.97 16.17 12.94
CA GLN A 390 5.39 16.50 12.76
C GLN A 390 6.11 15.56 11.78
N GLU A 391 5.39 15.03 10.80
CA GLU A 391 5.92 14.14 9.77
C GLU A 391 5.42 14.52 8.37
N GLY A 392 6.25 14.27 7.35
CA GLY A 392 5.91 14.45 5.93
C GLY A 392 5.47 13.15 5.23
N ALA A 393 5.32 13.20 3.91
CA ALA A 393 5.06 12.01 3.10
C ALA A 393 6.26 11.05 3.04
N LEU A 394 5.97 9.76 3.07
CA LEU A 394 6.97 8.68 2.98
C LEU A 394 6.71 7.82 1.75
N VAL A 395 7.77 7.53 0.99
CA VAL A 395 7.72 6.61 -0.15
C VAL A 395 8.35 5.28 0.26
N ASN A 396 7.55 4.23 0.37
CA ASN A 396 8.02 2.88 0.68
C ASN A 396 8.42 2.10 -0.57
N THR A 397 7.79 2.40 -1.72
CA THR A 397 8.05 1.74 -3.00
C THR A 397 8.46 2.77 -4.05
N SER A 398 9.73 2.75 -4.46
CA SER A 398 10.28 3.71 -5.45
C SER A 398 9.88 3.38 -6.90
N ASP A 399 9.45 2.15 -7.20
CA ASP A 399 9.24 1.66 -8.57
C ASP A 399 7.92 2.07 -9.24
N LEU A 400 7.00 2.71 -8.51
CA LEU A 400 5.60 2.94 -8.93
C LEU A 400 5.23 4.42 -9.18
N ASN A 401 6.20 5.33 -9.18
CA ASN A 401 5.94 6.77 -9.23
C ASN A 401 5.13 7.20 -10.46
N GLU A 402 5.35 6.57 -11.61
CA GLU A 402 4.61 6.85 -12.83
C GLU A 402 3.18 6.28 -12.85
N GLU A 403 2.91 5.28 -12.02
CA GLU A 403 1.61 4.61 -11.94
C GLU A 403 0.56 5.55 -11.32
N LEU A 404 1.01 6.49 -10.46
CA LEU A 404 0.18 7.55 -9.88
C LEU A 404 -0.49 8.43 -10.96
N GLY A 405 0.14 8.59 -12.12
CA GLY A 405 -0.41 9.33 -13.26
C GLY A 405 -1.38 8.54 -14.13
N GLN A 406 -1.64 7.27 -13.80
CA GLN A 406 -2.46 6.34 -14.60
C GLN A 406 -3.68 5.81 -13.86
N VAL A 407 -3.87 6.19 -12.59
CA VAL A 407 -5.00 5.77 -11.75
C VAL A 407 -6.33 6.13 -12.40
N GLU A 408 -7.22 5.14 -12.51
CA GLU A 408 -8.59 5.29 -13.02
C GLU A 408 -9.64 5.07 -11.92
N TYR A 409 -9.37 4.16 -10.99
CA TYR A 409 -10.26 3.85 -9.86
C TYR A 409 -9.54 4.12 -8.55
N VAL A 410 -10.21 4.85 -7.65
CA VAL A 410 -9.75 5.12 -6.29
C VAL A 410 -10.71 4.44 -5.32
N PHE A 411 -10.22 3.42 -4.61
CA PHE A 411 -10.93 2.79 -3.50
C PHE A 411 -10.52 3.47 -2.20
N THR A 412 -11.48 4.09 -1.52
CA THR A 412 -11.24 4.78 -0.24
C THR A 412 -12.02 4.10 0.86
N ASP A 413 -11.42 3.99 2.05
CA ASP A 413 -12.19 3.75 3.26
C ASP A 413 -12.91 5.03 3.71
N LYS A 414 -13.93 4.89 4.57
CA LYS A 414 -14.71 6.00 5.12
C LYS A 414 -14.13 6.47 6.45
N THR A 415 -13.92 5.56 7.40
CA THR A 415 -13.51 5.89 8.77
C THR A 415 -12.00 6.13 8.77
N GLY A 416 -11.53 7.18 9.44
CA GLY A 416 -10.11 7.47 9.55
C GLY A 416 -9.43 7.99 8.26
N THR A 417 -10.06 7.77 7.10
CA THR A 417 -9.64 8.26 5.79
C THR A 417 -10.45 9.48 5.32
N LEU A 418 -11.77 9.36 5.12
CA LEU A 418 -12.62 10.51 4.79
C LEU A 418 -12.96 11.33 6.04
N THR A 419 -13.07 10.66 7.19
CA THR A 419 -13.32 11.28 8.48
C THR A 419 -12.07 11.31 9.36
N GLN A 420 -12.03 12.20 10.35
CA GLN A 420 -10.92 12.34 11.30
C GLN A 420 -11.04 11.39 12.51
N ASN A 421 -12.12 10.61 12.58
CA ASN A 421 -12.49 9.77 13.73
C ASN A 421 -12.54 10.59 15.05
N ASN A 422 -12.86 11.88 14.94
CA ASN A 422 -13.08 12.77 16.07
C ASN A 422 -14.59 12.97 16.21
N MET A 423 -15.16 12.31 17.21
CA MET A 423 -16.60 12.30 17.47
C MET A 423 -16.99 13.51 18.31
N GLU A 424 -17.98 14.26 17.85
CA GLU A 424 -18.51 15.40 18.59
C GLU A 424 -20.01 15.28 18.83
N PHE A 425 -20.42 15.56 20.06
CA PHE A 425 -21.83 15.67 20.42
C PHE A 425 -22.39 17.00 19.90
N ILE A 426 -23.28 16.94 18.92
CA ILE A 426 -23.84 18.13 18.26
C ILE A 426 -25.23 18.47 18.82
N GLU A 427 -26.11 17.47 18.86
CA GLU A 427 -27.50 17.68 19.27
C GLU A 427 -28.11 16.44 19.92
N CYS A 428 -29.23 16.64 20.63
CA CYS A 428 -30.05 15.55 21.14
C CYS A 428 -31.54 15.87 21.02
N CYS A 429 -32.36 14.83 21.09
CA CYS A 429 -33.80 14.90 21.15
C CYS A 429 -34.26 14.21 22.44
N ILE A 430 -34.93 14.92 23.35
CA ILE A 430 -35.41 14.37 24.63
C ILE A 430 -36.92 14.53 24.68
N ASP A 431 -37.66 13.42 24.87
CA ASP A 431 -39.12 13.37 24.88
C ASP A 431 -39.82 13.99 23.65
N GLY A 432 -39.14 14.04 22.50
CA GLY A 432 -39.62 14.66 21.26
C GLY A 432 -39.21 16.12 21.05
N PHE A 433 -38.46 16.71 21.99
CA PHE A 433 -37.95 18.08 21.89
C PHE A 433 -36.50 18.09 21.46
N GLN A 434 -36.16 18.94 20.49
CA GLN A 434 -34.81 19.06 19.97
C GLN A 434 -33.98 20.07 20.76
N TYR A 435 -32.72 19.72 20.99
CA TYR A 435 -31.72 20.54 21.65
C TYR A 435 -30.46 20.60 20.79
N LYS A 436 -30.12 21.80 20.33
CA LYS A 436 -28.89 22.10 19.58
C LYS A 436 -27.98 22.98 20.43
N TYR A 437 -26.68 22.73 20.33
CA TYR A 437 -25.67 23.68 20.80
C TYR A 437 -25.60 24.87 19.83
N ALA A 438 -25.88 26.09 20.29
CA ALA A 438 -25.80 27.29 19.47
C ALA A 438 -24.49 28.05 19.73
N ASP A 439 -23.56 27.96 18.79
CA ASP A 439 -22.33 28.75 18.79
C ASP A 439 -22.63 30.13 18.20
N SER A 440 -23.25 31.04 18.99
CA SER A 440 -23.35 32.47 18.65
C SER A 440 -23.78 33.36 19.83
N GLY A 441 -22.77 33.96 20.49
CA GLY A 441 -22.74 35.38 20.89
C GLY A 441 -23.92 36.05 21.61
N THR A 442 -24.84 35.33 22.23
CA THR A 442 -25.96 35.95 22.98
C THR A 442 -25.96 35.42 24.41
N GLU A 443 -25.81 36.34 25.35
CA GLU A 443 -25.81 36.12 26.80
C GLU A 443 -27.11 35.43 27.24
N LEU A 444 -27.07 34.11 27.39
CA LEU A 444 -27.88 33.29 28.30
C LEU A 444 -27.34 31.84 28.20
N ASP A 445 -26.56 31.45 29.21
CA ASP A 445 -26.11 30.08 29.42
C ASP A 445 -27.34 29.18 29.68
N GLY A 446 -27.81 28.47 28.66
CA GLY A 446 -28.95 27.57 28.80
C GLY A 446 -29.51 27.04 27.49
N PHE A 447 -30.03 25.80 27.56
CA PHE A 447 -30.87 25.15 26.55
C PHE A 447 -31.88 26.15 25.94
N CYS A 448 -31.80 26.40 24.63
CA CYS A 448 -32.93 26.96 23.90
C CYS A 448 -33.81 25.81 23.42
N VAL A 449 -34.92 25.56 24.12
CA VAL A 449 -36.02 24.73 23.61
C VAL A 449 -36.51 25.38 22.32
N THR A 450 -36.38 24.70 21.17
CA THR A 450 -36.93 25.24 19.91
C THR A 450 -38.46 25.13 19.85
N ASP A 451 -39.08 24.26 20.66
CA ASP A 451 -40.54 24.08 20.79
C ASP A 451 -40.92 23.54 22.20
N GLY A 452 -41.74 24.22 23.02
CA GLY A 452 -42.42 23.62 24.20
C GLY A 452 -42.24 24.28 25.60
N PRO A 453 -43.14 24.01 26.60
CA PRO A 453 -43.19 24.69 27.91
C PRO A 453 -42.35 24.02 29.03
N GLY A 454 -41.73 24.84 29.90
CA GLY A 454 -40.49 24.52 30.64
C GLY A 454 -40.49 23.83 32.02
N ASN A 455 -41.61 23.43 32.65
CA ASN A 455 -41.56 22.94 34.05
C ASN A 455 -41.71 21.41 34.26
N ILE A 456 -42.24 20.64 33.29
CA ILE A 456 -42.30 19.16 33.35
C ILE A 456 -41.11 18.52 32.60
N LEU A 457 -40.40 19.30 31.79
CA LEU A 457 -39.24 18.91 30.99
C LEU A 457 -37.99 18.61 31.83
N GLN A 458 -37.79 19.36 32.93
CA GLN A 458 -36.51 19.38 33.65
C GLN A 458 -36.14 18.03 34.30
N GLN A 459 -37.11 17.25 34.80
CA GLN A 459 -36.85 15.93 35.37
C GLN A 459 -36.40 14.89 34.33
N LYS A 460 -36.98 14.91 33.12
CA LYS A 460 -36.57 13.99 32.04
C LYS A 460 -35.23 14.37 31.43
N GLU A 461 -34.93 15.67 31.35
CA GLU A 461 -33.63 16.17 30.93
C GLU A 461 -32.51 15.72 31.87
N GLU A 462 -32.68 15.89 33.18
CA GLU A 462 -31.69 15.41 34.16
C GLU A 462 -31.52 13.89 34.10
N LEU A 463 -32.61 13.14 33.95
CA LEU A 463 -32.55 11.69 33.81
C LEU A 463 -31.79 11.27 32.55
N PHE A 464 -31.96 11.99 31.44
CA PHE A 464 -31.21 11.78 30.20
C PHE A 464 -29.71 12.02 30.39
N LEU A 465 -29.34 13.14 31.01
CA LEU A 465 -27.93 13.47 31.27
C LEU A 465 -27.28 12.47 32.25
N ARG A 466 -28.01 12.05 33.30
CA ARG A 466 -27.59 10.95 34.18
C ARG A 466 -27.37 9.66 33.40
N ALA A 467 -28.29 9.31 32.49
CA ALA A 467 -28.15 8.12 31.65
C ALA A 467 -26.90 8.16 30.77
N LEU A 468 -26.55 9.33 30.21
CA LEU A 468 -25.32 9.52 29.44
C LEU A 468 -24.05 9.37 30.29
N CYS A 469 -24.06 9.85 31.54
CA CYS A 469 -22.93 9.74 32.49
C CYS A 469 -22.83 8.40 33.23
N LEU A 470 -23.84 7.52 33.14
CA LEU A 470 -23.86 6.24 33.85
C LEU A 470 -23.75 5.04 32.90
N CYS A 471 -24.33 5.13 31.71
CA CYS A 471 -24.33 4.04 30.75
C CYS A 471 -23.10 4.10 29.84
N HIS A 472 -21.90 3.86 30.37
CA HIS A 472 -20.65 3.85 29.59
C HIS A 472 -19.54 3.06 30.28
N THR A 473 -18.45 2.78 29.56
CA THR A 473 -17.19 2.23 30.12
C THR A 473 -16.08 3.28 30.21
N VAL A 474 -16.40 4.57 30.04
CA VAL A 474 -15.45 5.68 30.15
C VAL A 474 -14.83 5.70 31.55
N GLN A 475 -13.50 5.79 31.60
CA GLN A 475 -12.70 6.01 32.80
C GLN A 475 -12.09 7.40 32.76
N VAL A 476 -11.90 8.00 33.93
CA VAL A 476 -11.24 9.29 34.09
C VAL A 476 -9.77 9.03 34.38
N LYS A 477 -8.87 9.62 33.60
CA LYS A 477 -7.44 9.56 33.89
C LYS A 477 -7.16 10.38 35.14
N GLU A 478 -6.73 9.73 36.21
CA GLU A 478 -6.25 10.44 37.40
C GLU A 478 -4.94 11.14 37.03
N ALA A 479 -4.88 12.46 37.26
CA ALA A 479 -3.63 13.19 37.15
C ALA A 479 -2.70 12.64 38.22
N THR A 480 -1.68 11.88 37.83
CA THR A 480 -0.65 11.38 38.74
C THR A 480 0.05 12.58 39.39
N GLY A 481 -0.32 12.87 40.64
CA GLY A 481 0.30 13.91 41.45
C GLY A 481 1.74 13.57 41.79
N GLN A 482 2.62 14.55 41.57
CA GLN A 482 3.86 14.84 42.32
C GLN A 482 4.54 13.65 43.02
N GLY A 483 5.43 12.98 42.28
CA GLY A 483 6.60 12.30 42.83
C GLY A 483 7.79 13.26 42.81
N ASP A 484 8.28 13.62 43.98
CA ASP A 484 9.47 14.44 44.22
C ASP A 484 10.71 13.77 43.61
N GLY A 485 11.39 14.40 42.64
CA GLY A 485 12.70 13.93 42.16
C GLY A 485 13.06 14.19 40.69
N VAL A 486 13.84 15.26 40.49
CA VAL A 486 14.72 15.57 39.33
C VAL A 486 14.02 16.01 38.04
N ALA A 487 14.17 17.30 37.77
CA ALA A 487 13.77 17.99 36.55
C ALA A 487 14.50 17.45 35.31
N ASP A 488 13.73 17.04 34.32
CA ASP A 488 14.06 17.23 32.90
C ASP A 488 12.74 17.29 32.11
N CYS A 489 12.18 18.51 32.00
CA CYS A 489 10.95 18.77 31.25
C CYS A 489 11.29 19.63 30.03
N VAL A 490 11.06 19.06 28.84
CA VAL A 490 10.89 19.81 27.60
C VAL A 490 9.48 20.43 27.66
N GLU A 491 9.43 21.76 27.59
CA GLU A 491 8.19 22.54 27.54
C GLU A 491 7.47 22.32 26.20
N ASP A 492 6.31 21.65 26.22
CA ASP A 492 5.31 21.79 25.17
C ASP A 492 4.44 23.01 25.48
N GLN A 493 4.73 24.13 24.82
CA GLN A 493 3.89 25.31 24.81
C GLN A 493 2.63 25.02 23.97
N VAL A 494 1.46 24.97 24.62
CA VAL A 494 0.16 25.03 23.96
C VAL A 494 -0.45 26.39 24.26
N ASP A 495 -0.81 27.10 23.20
CA ASP A 495 -1.42 28.43 23.21
C ASP A 495 -2.58 28.54 24.21
N GLY A 496 -2.47 29.54 25.09
CA GLY A 496 -3.54 29.95 25.98
C GLY A 496 -4.68 30.58 25.19
N VAL A 497 -5.85 29.95 25.23
CA VAL A 497 -7.11 30.59 24.86
C VAL A 497 -7.49 31.56 25.99
N MET A 498 -7.43 32.87 25.73
CA MET A 498 -8.01 33.87 26.63
C MET A 498 -9.54 33.83 26.52
N GLY A 499 -10.22 33.49 27.61
CA GLY A 499 -11.64 33.80 27.82
C GLY A 499 -11.82 35.25 28.27
N LEU A 500 -12.96 35.86 27.91
CA LEU A 500 -13.26 37.29 28.12
C LEU A 500 -13.74 37.65 29.54
N ASP A 501 -13.91 36.67 30.43
CA ASP A 501 -14.25 36.90 31.82
C ASP A 501 -13.12 36.34 32.70
N GLY A 502 -12.51 37.20 33.51
CA GLY A 502 -11.25 36.95 34.23
C GLY A 502 -11.28 35.89 35.34
N GLU A 503 -11.90 34.73 35.13
CA GLU A 503 -11.67 33.53 35.92
C GLU A 503 -10.80 32.53 35.15
N THR A 504 -9.59 32.32 35.64
CA THR A 504 -8.68 31.27 35.19
C THR A 504 -9.31 29.89 35.47
N VAL A 505 -9.83 29.23 34.44
CA VAL A 505 -10.06 27.78 34.50
C VAL A 505 -8.70 27.12 34.65
N GLY A 506 -8.38 26.65 35.86
CA GLY A 506 -7.10 26.06 36.16
C GLY A 506 -6.85 24.79 35.34
N PRO A 507 -5.57 24.43 35.08
CA PRO A 507 -5.20 23.24 34.32
C PRO A 507 -5.54 21.90 35.01
N ALA A 508 -6.26 21.92 36.14
CA ALA A 508 -6.73 20.74 36.86
C ALA A 508 -8.03 20.14 36.31
N ASP A 509 -8.77 20.86 35.45
CA ASP A 509 -10.11 20.46 35.00
C ASP A 509 -10.18 19.67 33.68
N LEU A 510 -9.05 19.47 32.99
CA LEU A 510 -8.95 18.58 31.82
C LEU A 510 -8.42 17.19 32.19
N GLY A 511 -9.10 16.51 33.12
CA GLY A 511 -8.91 15.07 33.29
C GLY A 511 -9.27 14.36 31.99
N GLY A 512 -8.30 13.73 31.32
CA GLY A 512 -8.53 13.03 30.06
C GLY A 512 -9.53 11.88 30.24
N PHE A 513 -10.58 11.82 29.43
CA PHE A 513 -11.50 10.68 29.38
C PHE A 513 -10.94 9.59 28.47
N ILE A 514 -10.97 8.36 28.95
CA ILE A 514 -10.49 7.16 28.25
C ILE A 514 -11.65 6.19 28.12
N ALA A 515 -11.93 5.67 26.93
CA ALA A 515 -13.01 4.70 26.74
C ALA A 515 -12.69 3.66 25.66
N SER A 516 -13.50 2.61 25.61
CA SER A 516 -13.46 1.60 24.55
C SER A 516 -14.14 2.05 23.25
N SER A 517 -14.81 3.21 23.22
CA SER A 517 -15.35 3.79 22.00
C SER A 517 -15.32 5.33 22.07
N PRO A 518 -14.91 6.02 20.99
CA PRO A 518 -14.90 7.48 20.93
C PRO A 518 -16.30 8.09 21.00
N ASP A 519 -17.34 7.35 20.57
CA ASP A 519 -18.73 7.78 20.70
C ASP A 519 -19.08 8.02 22.17
N GLU A 520 -18.61 7.17 23.09
CA GLU A 520 -18.88 7.33 24.53
C GLU A 520 -18.17 8.54 25.12
N VAL A 521 -16.93 8.78 24.70
CA VAL A 521 -16.18 9.97 25.12
C VAL A 521 -16.90 11.24 24.66
N ALA A 522 -17.41 11.26 23.43
CA ALA A 522 -18.20 12.36 22.91
C ALA A 522 -19.49 12.58 23.71
N LEU A 523 -20.20 11.49 24.08
CA LEU A 523 -21.40 11.56 24.90
C LEU A 523 -21.12 12.12 26.30
N VAL A 524 -20.06 11.65 26.99
CA VAL A 524 -19.70 12.13 28.34
C VAL A 524 -19.19 13.58 28.31
N LYS A 525 -18.39 13.95 27.31
CA LYS A 525 -17.99 15.35 27.08
C LYS A 525 -19.20 16.22 26.77
N GLY A 526 -20.15 15.71 26.00
CA GLY A 526 -21.44 16.35 25.74
C GLY A 526 -22.20 16.61 27.04
N ALA A 527 -22.38 15.59 27.89
CA ALA A 527 -23.03 15.74 29.18
C ALA A 527 -22.32 16.75 30.10
N MET A 528 -20.97 16.77 30.08
CA MET A 528 -20.16 17.73 30.82
C MET A 528 -20.43 19.18 30.39
N LYS A 529 -20.57 19.43 29.08
CA LYS A 529 -20.95 20.75 28.55
C LYS A 529 -22.33 21.21 29.04
N TYR A 530 -23.22 20.29 29.42
CA TYR A 530 -24.57 20.59 29.92
C TYR A 530 -24.70 20.52 31.45
N GLY A 531 -23.56 20.55 32.16
CA GLY A 531 -23.50 20.65 33.63
C GLY A 531 -23.57 19.33 34.38
N PHE A 532 -23.38 18.18 33.72
CA PHE A 532 -23.25 16.87 34.38
C PHE A 532 -21.85 16.30 34.14
N LYS A 533 -21.02 16.22 35.19
CA LYS A 533 -19.62 15.76 35.10
C LYS A 533 -19.46 14.39 35.73
N PHE A 534 -18.96 13.42 34.97
CA PHE A 534 -18.55 12.12 35.51
C PHE A 534 -17.19 12.24 36.20
N LEU A 535 -17.11 11.88 37.48
CA LEU A 535 -15.91 12.06 38.33
C LEU A 535 -15.08 10.77 38.48
N GLY A 536 -15.46 9.69 37.80
CA GLY A 536 -14.79 8.40 37.90
C GLY A 536 -15.51 7.36 38.77
N MET A 537 -14.87 6.21 38.90
CA MET A 537 -15.33 5.09 39.71
C MET A 537 -14.45 4.94 40.97
N GLU A 538 -15.08 4.76 42.12
CA GLU A 538 -14.42 4.45 43.38
C GLU A 538 -14.87 3.05 43.83
N SER A 539 -14.00 2.06 43.65
CA SER A 539 -14.32 0.63 43.79
C SER A 539 -15.51 0.18 42.91
N LYS A 540 -16.73 0.14 43.46
CA LYS A 540 -17.97 -0.20 42.73
C LYS A 540 -18.94 0.98 42.61
N ASN A 541 -18.58 2.17 43.08
CA ASN A 541 -19.46 3.33 43.07
C ASN A 541 -19.06 4.32 41.96
N MET A 542 -19.98 4.59 41.04
CA MET A 542 -19.86 5.64 40.04
C MET A 542 -20.24 6.99 40.65
N ARG A 543 -19.42 8.02 40.45
CA ARG A 543 -19.66 9.37 40.97
C ARG A 543 -20.00 10.33 39.83
N VAL A 544 -21.13 11.01 39.94
CA VAL A 544 -21.60 12.01 38.96
C VAL A 544 -21.88 13.31 39.70
N MET A 545 -21.31 14.42 39.23
CA MET A 545 -21.62 15.76 39.68
C MET A 545 -22.79 16.30 38.87
N ASN A 546 -23.87 16.71 39.54
CA ASN A 546 -25.04 17.30 38.90
C ASN A 546 -24.86 18.82 38.65
N ARG A 547 -25.86 19.47 38.03
CA ARG A 547 -25.85 20.92 37.75
C ARG A 547 -25.72 21.81 38.99
N ASN A 548 -26.10 21.31 40.16
CA ASN A 548 -26.02 22.04 41.42
C ASN A 548 -24.68 21.82 42.14
N ASN A 549 -23.70 21.17 41.50
CA ASN A 549 -22.42 20.73 42.06
C ASN A 549 -22.53 19.69 43.19
N ASP A 550 -23.66 18.99 43.31
CA ASP A 550 -23.80 17.88 44.25
C ASP A 550 -23.25 16.58 43.63
N VAL A 551 -22.50 15.82 44.42
CA VAL A 551 -21.95 14.52 44.01
C VAL A 551 -22.93 13.39 44.33
N GLU A 552 -23.56 12.88 43.28
CA GLU A 552 -24.41 11.69 43.30
C GLU A 552 -23.54 10.44 43.17
N THR A 553 -23.77 9.42 44.02
CA THR A 553 -23.05 8.15 43.92
C THR A 553 -24.02 7.01 43.62
N TYR A 554 -23.65 6.19 42.63
CA TYR A 554 -24.43 5.07 42.14
C TYR A 554 -23.62 3.78 42.30
N GLU A 555 -24.17 2.76 42.95
CA GLU A 555 -23.54 1.44 43.05
C GLU A 555 -23.71 0.72 41.71
N LEU A 556 -22.60 0.39 41.05
CA LEU A 556 -22.56 -0.36 39.80
C LEU A 556 -22.74 -1.85 40.09
N LEU A 557 -23.85 -2.43 39.62
CA LEU A 557 -24.18 -3.83 39.84
C LEU A 557 -23.69 -4.69 38.68
N HIS A 558 -24.11 -4.37 37.45
CA HIS A 558 -23.72 -5.10 36.24
C HIS A 558 -23.51 -4.17 35.05
N VAL A 559 -22.47 -4.44 34.28
CA VAL A 559 -22.28 -3.88 32.93
C VAL A 559 -22.56 -4.98 31.92
N LEU A 560 -23.58 -4.77 31.08
CA LEU A 560 -23.89 -5.61 29.95
C LEU A 560 -23.17 -5.02 28.73
N ASN A 561 -21.95 -5.49 28.49
CA ASN A 561 -21.03 -4.97 27.47
C ASN A 561 -21.67 -4.84 26.07
N PHE A 562 -21.22 -3.83 25.31
CA PHE A 562 -21.66 -3.68 23.93
C PHE A 562 -21.33 -4.93 23.11
N ASP A 563 -22.32 -5.39 22.34
CA ASP A 563 -22.18 -6.52 21.43
C ASP A 563 -22.58 -6.05 20.01
N PRO A 564 -21.78 -6.29 18.96
CA PRO A 564 -22.08 -5.84 17.59
C PRO A 564 -23.33 -6.45 16.95
N VAL A 565 -23.70 -7.67 17.36
CA VAL A 565 -24.93 -8.36 16.95
C VAL A 565 -26.12 -7.73 17.69
N ARG A 566 -25.97 -7.48 18.99
CA ARG A 566 -26.99 -6.88 19.85
C ARG A 566 -27.20 -5.38 19.58
N ARG A 567 -26.15 -4.65 19.20
CA ARG A 567 -26.08 -3.21 18.88
C ARG A 567 -26.53 -2.27 19.98
N ARG A 568 -26.32 -2.66 21.23
CA ARG A 568 -26.63 -1.87 22.43
C ARG A 568 -25.76 -2.31 23.60
N MET A 569 -25.67 -1.42 24.57
CA MET A 569 -24.99 -1.59 25.85
C MET A 569 -25.97 -1.20 26.96
N SER A 570 -25.90 -1.91 28.08
CA SER A 570 -26.74 -1.61 29.23
C SER A 570 -25.94 -1.64 30.52
N VAL A 571 -26.34 -0.81 31.48
CA VAL A 571 -25.73 -0.74 32.81
C VAL A 571 -26.83 -0.79 33.85
N ILE A 572 -26.67 -1.67 34.84
CA ILE A 572 -27.57 -1.79 36.00
C ILE A 572 -26.89 -1.10 37.17
N VAL A 573 -27.53 -0.07 37.69
CA VAL A 573 -27.06 0.70 38.85
C VAL A 573 -28.09 0.70 39.96
N ARG A 574 -27.62 0.81 41.20
CA ARG A 574 -28.45 1.06 42.38
C ARG A 574 -28.19 2.44 42.93
N THR A 575 -29.28 3.16 43.13
CA THR A 575 -29.29 4.50 43.72
C THR A 575 -29.12 4.44 45.24
N LYS A 576 -28.71 5.56 45.87
CA LYS A 576 -28.70 5.67 47.34
C LYS A 576 -30.08 5.47 47.98
N SER A 577 -31.16 5.77 47.26
CA SER A 577 -32.54 5.52 47.72
C SER A 577 -32.92 4.03 47.72
N GLY A 578 -32.09 3.17 47.13
CA GLY A 578 -32.31 1.72 47.05
C GLY A 578 -33.03 1.27 45.78
N ASP A 579 -33.37 2.20 44.87
CA ASP A 579 -33.98 1.89 43.58
C ASP A 579 -32.94 1.33 42.61
N THR A 580 -33.30 0.24 41.93
CA THR A 580 -32.43 -0.41 40.92
C THR A 580 -32.89 0.02 39.54
N MET A 581 -31.97 0.61 38.76
CA MET A 581 -32.26 1.17 37.44
C MET A 581 -31.35 0.53 36.39
N LEU A 582 -31.97 0.15 35.26
CA LEU A 582 -31.29 -0.26 34.04
C LEU A 582 -31.26 0.93 33.09
N PHE A 583 -30.07 1.37 32.68
CA PHE A 583 -29.90 2.29 31.57
C PHE A 583 -29.40 1.51 30.35
N CYS A 584 -29.98 1.78 29.19
CA CYS A 584 -29.62 1.13 27.93
C CYS A 584 -29.42 2.19 26.85
N LYS A 585 -28.29 2.11 26.14
CA LYS A 585 -28.01 2.93 24.95
C LYS A 585 -27.72 2.03 23.75
N GLY A 586 -28.21 2.41 22.58
CA GLY A 586 -27.94 1.64 21.37
C GLY A 586 -28.56 2.21 20.11
N ALA A 587 -28.47 1.44 19.03
CA ALA A 587 -29.08 1.81 17.77
C ALA A 587 -30.62 1.87 17.87
N ASP A 588 -31.20 2.82 17.15
CA ASP A 588 -32.65 2.97 16.90
C ASP A 588 -33.34 1.63 16.58
N SER A 589 -32.78 0.86 15.63
CA SER A 589 -33.31 -0.45 15.21
C SER A 589 -33.32 -1.50 16.31
N SER A 590 -32.48 -1.34 17.34
CA SER A 590 -32.38 -2.28 18.47
C SER A 590 -33.23 -1.87 19.66
N ILE A 591 -33.35 -0.56 19.91
CA ILE A 591 -34.07 -0.01 21.06
C ILE A 591 -35.57 0.08 20.77
N PHE A 592 -35.98 0.56 19.58
CA PHE A 592 -37.41 0.75 19.25
C PHE A 592 -38.28 -0.51 19.45
N PRO A 593 -37.84 -1.74 19.09
CA PRO A 593 -38.66 -2.94 19.33
C PRO A 593 -38.86 -3.32 20.80
N ARG A 594 -38.13 -2.69 21.73
CA ARG A 594 -38.10 -3.02 23.17
C ARG A 594 -38.75 -1.95 24.04
N VAL A 595 -39.32 -0.92 23.41
CA VAL A 595 -39.91 0.24 24.05
C VAL A 595 -41.35 0.44 23.58
N ARG A 596 -42.14 1.20 24.34
CA ARG A 596 -43.52 1.57 23.99
C ARG A 596 -43.58 2.35 22.69
N GLN A 597 -44.47 1.94 21.79
CA GLN A 597 -44.60 2.51 20.45
C GLN A 597 -44.92 4.03 20.47
N GLU A 598 -45.73 4.49 21.42
CA GLU A 598 -46.10 5.91 21.57
C GLU A 598 -44.89 6.84 21.77
N GLU A 599 -43.86 6.37 22.48
CA GLU A 599 -42.63 7.13 22.73
C GLU A 599 -41.72 7.13 21.49
N VAL A 600 -41.72 6.02 20.74
CA VAL A 600 -40.95 5.88 19.49
C VAL A 600 -41.45 6.87 18.45
N ASP A 601 -42.77 7.02 18.29
CA ASP A 601 -43.34 7.86 17.24
C ASP A 601 -43.02 9.35 17.42
N LYS A 602 -42.79 9.80 18.66
CA LYS A 602 -42.34 11.18 18.96
C LYS A 602 -40.90 11.46 18.52
N ILE A 603 -40.01 10.47 18.66
CA ILE A 603 -38.56 10.64 18.46
C ILE A 603 -38.11 10.18 17.07
N ARG A 604 -38.86 9.26 16.44
CA ARG A 604 -38.52 8.65 15.14
C ARG A 604 -38.17 9.67 14.07
N MET A 605 -38.98 10.71 13.88
CA MET A 605 -38.73 11.72 12.84
C MET A 605 -37.40 12.46 13.05
N HIS A 606 -37.05 12.77 14.30
CA HIS A 606 -35.77 13.42 14.62
C HIS A 606 -34.60 12.49 14.34
N VAL A 607 -34.70 11.22 14.74
CA VAL A 607 -33.66 10.22 14.46
C VAL A 607 -33.44 10.04 12.96
N GLU A 608 -34.52 9.93 12.18
CA GLU A 608 -34.45 9.79 10.71
C GLU A 608 -33.84 11.03 10.03
N ARG A 609 -34.23 12.23 10.48
CA ARG A 609 -33.64 13.49 9.99
C ARG A 609 -32.14 13.54 10.30
N ASN A 610 -31.74 13.24 11.53
CA ASN A 610 -30.35 13.31 11.98
C ASN A 610 -29.47 12.27 11.25
N ALA A 611 -30.01 11.08 11.00
CA ALA A 611 -29.35 10.07 10.18
C ALA A 611 -29.19 10.56 8.72
N THR A 612 -30.16 11.30 8.19
CA THR A 612 -30.11 11.90 6.84
C THR A 612 -29.06 13.02 6.77
N GLU A 613 -28.91 13.80 7.83
CA GLU A 613 -27.85 14.82 7.96
C GLU A 613 -26.45 14.21 8.17
N GLY A 614 -26.37 12.92 8.50
CA GLY A 614 -25.11 12.18 8.64
C GLY A 614 -24.59 12.00 10.05
N TYR A 615 -25.37 12.40 11.04
CA TYR A 615 -25.03 12.16 12.43
C TYR A 615 -25.26 10.69 12.79
N ARG A 616 -24.38 10.16 13.62
CA ARG A 616 -24.57 8.88 14.29
C ARG A 616 -25.61 9.06 15.38
N THR A 617 -26.73 8.35 15.25
CA THR A 617 -27.82 8.44 16.20
C THR A 617 -27.80 7.28 17.20
N LEU A 618 -27.85 7.58 18.50
CA LEU A 618 -28.01 6.57 19.57
C LEU A 618 -29.24 6.89 20.41
N CYS A 619 -30.12 5.91 20.57
CA CYS A 619 -31.29 6.00 21.44
C CYS A 619 -30.89 5.61 22.87
N VAL A 620 -31.44 6.32 23.85
CA VAL A 620 -31.20 6.10 25.28
C VAL A 620 -32.54 5.81 25.95
N ALA A 621 -32.61 4.67 26.63
CA ALA A 621 -33.78 4.17 27.33
C ALA A 621 -33.42 3.77 28.76
N TYR A 622 -34.42 3.71 29.63
CA TYR A 622 -34.26 3.21 30.99
C TYR A 622 -35.41 2.30 31.42
N LYS A 623 -35.17 1.50 32.45
CA LYS A 623 -36.18 0.67 33.12
C LYS A 623 -35.90 0.63 34.62
N LEU A 624 -36.93 0.80 35.44
CA LEU A 624 -36.87 0.50 36.87
C LEU A 624 -37.06 -1.01 37.05
N LEU A 625 -36.11 -1.66 37.72
CA LEU A 625 -36.17 -3.10 38.00
C LEU A 625 -36.69 -3.31 39.42
N SER A 626 -37.69 -4.18 39.55
CA SER A 626 -38.08 -4.69 40.87
C SER A 626 -36.97 -5.59 41.45
N ARG A 627 -36.96 -5.77 42.77
CA ARG A 627 -35.96 -6.64 43.43
C ARG A 627 -36.02 -8.08 42.88
N GLU A 628 -37.22 -8.59 42.63
CA GLU A 628 -37.42 -9.93 42.07
C GLU A 628 -36.88 -10.06 40.64
N GLU A 629 -37.13 -9.07 39.77
CA GLU A 629 -36.57 -9.06 38.41
C GLU A 629 -35.05 -8.96 38.43
N TYR A 630 -34.48 -8.18 39.35
CA TYR A 630 -33.02 -8.07 39.51
C TYR A 630 -32.40 -9.38 40.00
N ASP A 631 -32.97 -10.03 41.02
CA ASP A 631 -32.43 -11.28 41.58
C ASP A 631 -32.48 -12.42 40.53
N GLN A 632 -33.52 -12.46 39.70
CA GLN A 632 -33.58 -13.37 38.55
C GLN A 632 -32.52 -13.05 37.50
N ALA A 633 -32.33 -11.76 37.18
CA ALA A 633 -31.30 -11.32 36.24
C ALA A 633 -29.88 -11.65 36.74
N ASP A 634 -29.58 -11.39 38.02
CA ASP A 634 -28.29 -11.65 38.65
C ASP A 634 -27.97 -13.15 38.65
N THR A 635 -28.94 -13.98 39.02
CA THR A 635 -28.80 -15.45 39.01
C THR A 635 -28.56 -15.96 37.59
N GLY A 636 -29.37 -15.53 36.61
CA GLY A 636 -29.22 -15.93 35.22
C GLY A 636 -27.90 -15.47 34.60
N LEU A 637 -27.45 -14.24 34.91
CA LEU A 637 -26.16 -13.72 34.47
C LEU A 637 -24.99 -14.53 35.04
N ARG A 638 -25.06 -14.87 36.33
CA ARG A 638 -24.03 -15.67 37.00
C ARG A 638 -23.96 -17.07 36.41
N GLU A 639 -25.09 -17.73 36.18
CA GLU A 639 -25.16 -19.05 35.55
C GLU A 639 -24.66 -19.02 34.10
N ALA A 640 -25.05 -18.01 33.32
CA ALA A 640 -24.60 -17.85 31.94
C ALA A 640 -23.09 -17.59 31.85
N LYS A 641 -22.51 -16.80 32.77
CA LYS A 641 -21.05 -16.56 32.85
C LYS A 641 -20.26 -17.82 33.20
N LEU A 642 -20.83 -18.71 34.00
CA LEU A 642 -20.21 -19.98 34.42
C LEU A 642 -20.38 -21.11 33.40
N ALA A 643 -21.15 -20.91 32.32
CA ALA A 643 -21.39 -21.93 31.31
C ALA A 643 -20.16 -22.18 30.42
N LEU A 644 -19.74 -23.46 30.34
CA LEU A 644 -18.60 -23.89 29.51
C LEU A 644 -18.93 -24.02 28.01
N GLN A 645 -20.20 -24.26 27.68
CA GLN A 645 -20.71 -24.37 26.30
C GLN A 645 -21.85 -23.38 26.06
N ASP A 646 -21.86 -22.77 24.87
CA ASP A 646 -22.83 -21.77 24.41
C ASP A 646 -22.95 -20.57 25.35
N ARG A 647 -21.83 -20.15 25.95
CA ARG A 647 -21.75 -19.03 26.91
C ARG A 647 -22.37 -17.76 26.34
N GLU A 648 -22.00 -17.39 25.12
CA GLU A 648 -22.48 -16.18 24.44
C GLU A 648 -23.98 -16.22 24.17
N GLU A 649 -24.50 -17.37 23.71
CA GLU A 649 -25.93 -17.52 23.43
C GLU A 649 -26.78 -17.44 24.70
N LYS A 650 -26.32 -18.08 25.79
CA LYS A 650 -26.97 -17.99 27.11
C LYS A 650 -26.92 -16.57 27.68
N LEU A 651 -25.78 -15.89 27.59
CA LEU A 651 -25.66 -14.49 27.99
C LEU A 651 -26.62 -13.61 27.20
N MET A 652 -26.69 -13.81 25.88
CA MET A 652 -27.60 -13.08 25.00
C MET A 652 -29.07 -13.33 25.34
N ALA A 653 -29.45 -14.54 25.72
CA ALA A 653 -30.81 -14.84 26.17
C ALA A 653 -31.17 -14.03 27.43
N VAL A 654 -30.30 -14.02 28.44
CA VAL A 654 -30.50 -13.26 29.69
C VAL A 654 -30.53 -11.75 29.41
N TYR A 655 -29.60 -11.23 28.59
CA TYR A 655 -29.58 -9.83 28.19
C TYR A 655 -30.89 -9.40 27.52
N ASN A 656 -31.38 -10.19 26.56
CA ASN A 656 -32.64 -9.89 25.88
C ASN A 656 -33.83 -9.88 26.83
N GLN A 657 -33.87 -10.78 27.82
CA GLN A 657 -34.94 -10.84 28.81
C GLN A 657 -34.98 -9.56 29.67
N VAL A 658 -33.83 -9.15 30.22
CA VAL A 658 -33.72 -7.97 31.11
C VAL A 658 -34.07 -6.67 30.38
N GLU A 659 -33.71 -6.57 29.10
CA GLU A 659 -33.86 -5.38 28.26
C GLU A 659 -35.24 -5.25 27.59
N THR A 660 -36.24 -6.06 27.98
CA THR A 660 -37.60 -5.94 27.47
C THR A 660 -38.46 -4.99 28.31
N GLY A 661 -39.28 -4.18 27.63
CA GLY A 661 -40.23 -3.26 28.29
C GLY A 661 -39.57 -2.01 28.90
N MET A 662 -38.60 -1.42 28.19
CA MET A 662 -37.94 -0.18 28.62
C MET A 662 -38.78 1.05 28.25
N SER A 663 -38.50 2.21 28.85
CA SER A 663 -39.07 3.51 28.49
C SER A 663 -38.01 4.37 27.79
N LEU A 664 -38.34 4.97 26.65
CA LEU A 664 -37.43 5.76 25.81
C LEU A 664 -37.32 7.16 26.40
N ILE A 665 -36.10 7.60 26.70
CA ILE A 665 -35.85 8.95 27.23
C ILE A 665 -35.65 9.92 26.07
N GLY A 666 -34.78 9.53 25.13
CA GLY A 666 -34.36 10.41 24.05
C GLY A 666 -33.41 9.73 23.06
N ALA A 667 -32.92 10.52 22.12
CA ALA A 667 -31.88 10.15 21.16
C ALA A 667 -30.78 11.22 21.13
N THR A 668 -29.56 10.78 20.85
CA THR A 668 -28.37 11.64 20.69
C THR A 668 -27.96 11.65 19.22
N ALA A 669 -27.28 12.71 18.80
CA ALA A 669 -26.66 12.83 17.49
C ALA A 669 -25.19 13.22 17.65
N VAL A 670 -24.32 12.35 17.16
CA VAL A 670 -22.86 12.52 17.21
C VAL A 670 -22.33 12.65 15.79
N GLU A 671 -21.60 13.71 15.49
CA GLU A 671 -20.97 13.92 14.19
C GLU A 671 -19.56 13.32 14.15
N ASP A 672 -19.25 12.66 13.04
CA ASP A 672 -17.91 12.20 12.69
C ASP A 672 -17.33 13.18 11.67
N ARG A 673 -16.49 14.12 12.14
CA ARG A 673 -16.00 15.22 11.31
C ARG A 673 -15.20 14.72 10.10
N LEU A 674 -15.45 15.31 8.94
CA LEU A 674 -14.63 15.08 7.73
C LEU A 674 -13.19 15.58 7.92
N GLN A 675 -12.25 14.97 7.20
CA GLN A 675 -10.91 15.55 7.07
C GLN A 675 -10.97 16.91 6.37
N GLU A 676 -10.00 17.76 6.68
CA GLU A 676 -9.81 19.05 6.02
C GLU A 676 -9.71 18.85 4.49
N GLU A 677 -10.44 19.67 3.72
CA GLU A 677 -10.51 19.61 2.25
C GLU A 677 -10.88 18.24 1.65
N ALA A 678 -11.48 17.33 2.44
CA ALA A 678 -11.87 16.00 1.95
C ALA A 678 -12.86 16.09 0.78
N ALA A 679 -13.89 16.94 0.91
CA ALA A 679 -14.90 17.14 -0.13
C ALA A 679 -14.31 17.76 -1.41
N GLU A 680 -13.43 18.76 -1.27
CA GLU A 680 -12.77 19.38 -2.42
C GLU A 680 -11.84 18.40 -3.15
N THR A 681 -11.10 17.59 -2.38
CA THR A 681 -10.22 16.55 -2.92
C THR A 681 -11.02 15.53 -3.72
N MET A 682 -12.12 15.02 -3.17
CA MET A 682 -12.98 14.05 -3.87
C MET A 682 -13.60 14.62 -5.14
N GLU A 683 -14.05 15.86 -5.09
CA GLU A 683 -14.59 16.58 -6.25
C GLU A 683 -13.52 16.78 -7.34
N ALA A 684 -12.30 17.15 -6.97
CA ALA A 684 -11.18 17.29 -7.90
C ALA A 684 -10.82 15.95 -8.58
N LEU A 685 -10.81 14.84 -7.84
CA LEU A 685 -10.54 13.50 -8.40
C LEU A 685 -11.64 13.06 -9.38
N GLN A 686 -12.92 13.32 -9.05
CA GLN A 686 -14.02 13.10 -10.00
C GLN A 686 -13.90 14.00 -11.23
N GLY A 687 -13.51 15.27 -11.03
CA GLY A 687 -13.19 16.23 -12.10
C GLY A 687 -12.09 15.73 -13.04
N ALA A 688 -11.05 15.08 -12.50
CA ALA A 688 -10.00 14.41 -13.26
C ALA A 688 -10.48 13.17 -14.04
N GLY A 689 -11.72 12.73 -13.84
CA GLY A 689 -12.31 11.56 -14.51
C GLY A 689 -12.01 10.23 -13.83
N MET A 690 -11.49 10.25 -12.60
CA MET A 690 -11.33 9.06 -11.76
C MET A 690 -12.68 8.65 -11.18
N LYS A 691 -12.88 7.34 -10.99
CA LYS A 691 -14.03 6.79 -10.30
C LYS A 691 -13.67 6.50 -8.86
N VAL A 692 -14.29 7.23 -7.94
CA VAL A 692 -14.08 7.04 -6.51
C VAL A 692 -15.12 6.08 -5.97
N TRP A 693 -14.66 4.99 -5.36
CA TRP A 693 -15.47 3.96 -4.74
C TRP A 693 -15.19 3.96 -3.23
N VAL A 694 -16.24 4.01 -2.43
CA VAL A 694 -16.12 4.02 -0.96
C VAL A 694 -16.40 2.60 -0.45
N LEU A 695 -15.43 1.96 0.20
CA LEU A 695 -15.53 0.59 0.71
C LEU A 695 -15.47 0.61 2.24
N THR A 696 -16.61 0.60 2.91
CA THR A 696 -16.67 0.78 4.37
C THR A 696 -17.31 -0.40 5.11
N GLY A 697 -16.88 -0.58 6.36
CA GLY A 697 -17.53 -1.47 7.34
C GLY A 697 -18.82 -0.87 7.94
N ASP A 698 -19.09 0.41 7.72
CA ASP A 698 -20.18 1.13 8.37
C ASP A 698 -21.57 0.80 7.80
N LYS A 699 -22.59 1.30 8.51
CA LYS A 699 -23.98 1.27 8.06
C LYS A 699 -24.15 2.09 6.78
N MET A 700 -25.13 1.67 5.98
CA MET A 700 -25.45 2.30 4.71
C MET A 700 -25.84 3.76 4.87
N GLU A 701 -26.67 4.09 5.87
CA GLU A 701 -27.20 5.43 6.08
C GLU A 701 -26.08 6.43 6.39
N THR A 702 -25.19 6.08 7.32
CA THR A 702 -24.01 6.89 7.67
C THR A 702 -23.09 7.07 6.46
N ALA A 703 -22.77 5.98 5.77
CA ALA A 703 -21.88 6.04 4.62
C ALA A 703 -22.47 6.86 3.46
N LYS A 704 -23.78 6.73 3.22
CA LYS A 704 -24.53 7.52 2.23
C LYS A 704 -24.45 9.01 2.55
N SER A 705 -24.63 9.40 3.82
CA SER A 705 -24.50 10.80 4.22
C SER A 705 -23.07 11.32 4.10
N THR A 706 -22.06 10.54 4.51
CA THR A 706 -20.65 10.91 4.28
C THR A 706 -20.36 11.11 2.79
N CYS A 707 -20.92 10.28 1.89
CA CYS A 707 -20.80 10.48 0.45
C CYS A 707 -21.44 11.79 -0.05
N TYR A 708 -22.57 12.21 0.52
CA TYR A 708 -23.16 13.53 0.23
C TYR A 708 -22.28 14.67 0.76
N ALA A 709 -21.76 14.56 1.97
CA ALA A 709 -20.89 15.55 2.59
C ALA A 709 -19.57 15.71 1.81
N CYS A 710 -19.00 14.60 1.32
CA CYS A 710 -17.84 14.57 0.43
C CYS A 710 -18.14 14.94 -1.03
N ARG A 711 -19.38 15.33 -1.36
CA ARG A 711 -19.85 15.66 -2.73
C ARG A 711 -19.68 14.54 -3.77
N LEU A 712 -19.50 13.30 -3.32
CA LEU A 712 -19.43 12.13 -4.19
C LEU A 712 -20.80 11.80 -4.79
N PHE A 713 -21.86 11.98 -4.00
CA PHE A 713 -23.24 11.97 -4.46
C PHE A 713 -23.79 13.40 -4.55
N GLN A 714 -24.42 13.72 -5.67
CA GLN A 714 -25.13 14.97 -5.85
C GLN A 714 -26.63 14.74 -5.61
N ARG A 715 -27.39 15.79 -5.31
CA ARG A 715 -28.84 15.69 -5.12
C ARG A 715 -29.60 15.22 -6.38
N SER A 716 -28.99 15.39 -7.55
CA SER A 716 -29.50 14.92 -8.85
C SER A 716 -29.12 13.48 -9.19
N THR A 717 -28.26 12.83 -8.39
CA THR A 717 -27.79 11.46 -8.64
C THR A 717 -28.89 10.45 -8.29
N GLU A 718 -29.27 9.59 -9.23
CA GLU A 718 -30.20 8.48 -8.97
C GLU A 718 -29.43 7.32 -8.33
N LEU A 719 -29.91 6.83 -7.17
CA LEU A 719 -29.24 5.78 -6.41
C LEU A 719 -29.85 4.42 -6.68
N LEU A 720 -29.02 3.50 -7.16
CA LEU A 720 -29.33 2.09 -7.37
C LEU A 720 -28.90 1.32 -6.12
N GLU A 721 -29.86 0.95 -5.27
CA GLU A 721 -29.61 0.31 -3.97
C GLU A 721 -29.84 -1.20 -4.03
N LEU A 722 -28.78 -1.98 -3.82
CA LEU A 722 -28.81 -3.44 -3.76
C LEU A 722 -28.44 -3.92 -2.35
N THR A 723 -29.43 -4.01 -1.48
CA THR A 723 -29.24 -4.39 -0.07
C THR A 723 -30.11 -5.58 0.33
N VAL A 724 -29.82 -6.18 1.50
CA VAL A 724 -30.68 -7.21 2.08
C VAL A 724 -32.11 -6.70 2.27
N ARG A 725 -32.31 -5.40 2.58
CA ARG A 725 -33.66 -4.83 2.73
C ARG A 725 -34.44 -4.90 1.41
N THR A 726 -33.81 -4.60 0.29
CA THR A 726 -34.44 -4.67 -1.05
C THR A 726 -34.66 -6.10 -1.54
N LEU A 727 -33.94 -7.08 -0.97
CA LEU A 727 -34.06 -8.50 -1.31
C LEU A 727 -35.08 -9.28 -0.48
N VAL A 728 -35.56 -8.71 0.64
CA VAL A 728 -36.56 -9.34 1.51
C VAL A 728 -37.95 -8.89 1.05
N ASP A 729 -38.49 -9.59 0.05
CA ASP A 729 -39.91 -9.53 -0.32
C ASP A 729 -40.66 -10.76 0.24
N LEU A 730 -41.80 -10.55 0.89
CA LEU A 730 -42.68 -11.59 1.44
C LEU A 730 -43.29 -12.43 0.30
N GLY A 731 -42.55 -13.42 -0.21
CA GLY A 731 -43.08 -14.43 -1.13
C GLY A 731 -42.14 -14.99 -2.21
N ARG A 732 -40.91 -14.45 -2.39
CA ARG A 732 -39.95 -14.92 -3.42
C ARG A 732 -38.61 -15.37 -2.83
N LYS A 733 -37.88 -16.25 -3.54
CA LYS A 733 -36.50 -16.62 -3.19
C LYS A 733 -35.56 -15.43 -3.46
N ARG A 734 -34.62 -15.17 -2.54
CA ARG A 734 -33.68 -14.03 -2.60
C ARG A 734 -32.88 -13.96 -3.91
N GLU A 735 -32.51 -15.11 -4.48
CA GLU A 735 -31.72 -15.20 -5.71
C GLU A 735 -32.49 -14.76 -6.97
N GLU A 736 -33.80 -15.03 -7.04
CA GLU A 736 -34.64 -14.61 -8.18
C GLU A 736 -34.81 -13.09 -8.20
N ARG A 737 -35.00 -12.49 -7.02
CA ARG A 737 -35.11 -11.03 -6.88
C ARG A 737 -33.79 -10.33 -7.18
N LEU A 738 -32.67 -10.91 -6.75
CA LEU A 738 -31.32 -10.44 -7.10
C LEU A 738 -31.11 -10.43 -8.61
N HIS A 739 -31.51 -11.50 -9.30
CA HIS A 739 -31.45 -11.60 -10.76
C HIS A 739 -32.26 -10.50 -11.46
N GLU A 740 -33.51 -10.31 -11.05
CA GLU A 740 -34.42 -9.31 -11.60
C GLU A 740 -33.88 -7.88 -11.41
N LEU A 741 -33.41 -7.54 -10.20
CA LEU A 741 -32.84 -6.23 -9.89
C LEU A 741 -31.55 -5.97 -10.66
N LEU A 742 -30.65 -6.95 -10.76
CA LEU A 742 -29.42 -6.80 -11.54
C LEU A 742 -29.71 -6.57 -13.03
N LEU A 743 -30.71 -7.25 -13.60
CA LEU A 743 -31.11 -7.01 -14.99
C LEU A 743 -31.78 -5.65 -15.18
N ASP A 744 -32.66 -5.23 -14.27
CA ASP A 744 -33.29 -3.91 -14.31
C ASP A 744 -32.24 -2.79 -14.19
N TYR A 745 -31.33 -2.90 -13.23
CA TYR A 745 -30.24 -1.94 -13.05
C TYR A 745 -29.27 -1.94 -14.22
N HIS A 746 -28.96 -3.11 -14.79
CA HIS A 746 -28.17 -3.20 -16.01
C HIS A 746 -28.87 -2.51 -17.17
N LYS A 747 -30.19 -2.71 -17.33
CA LYS A 747 -30.97 -2.06 -18.38
C LYS A 747 -30.95 -0.54 -18.21
N ARG A 748 -31.22 -0.02 -17.01
CA ARG A 748 -31.21 1.43 -16.71
C ARG A 748 -29.84 2.06 -16.90
N ALA A 749 -28.79 1.48 -16.31
CA ALA A 749 -27.46 2.07 -16.29
C ALA A 749 -26.64 1.84 -17.58
N VAL A 750 -26.96 0.80 -18.36
CA VAL A 750 -26.15 0.38 -19.53
C VAL A 750 -26.91 0.48 -20.85
N GLN A 751 -28.18 0.08 -20.92
CA GLN A 751 -28.93 0.01 -22.18
C GLN A 751 -29.74 1.28 -22.47
N ASP A 752 -30.39 1.84 -21.45
CA ASP A 752 -31.20 3.06 -21.55
C ASP A 752 -30.33 4.33 -21.39
N ALA A 753 -29.09 4.18 -20.92
CA ALA A 753 -28.10 5.25 -20.89
C ALA A 753 -27.64 5.60 -22.32
N PRO A 754 -27.59 6.89 -22.72
CA PRO A 754 -27.21 7.28 -24.07
C PRO A 754 -25.80 6.74 -24.42
N PRO A 755 -25.59 6.22 -25.64
CA PRO A 755 -24.33 5.58 -26.00
C PRO A 755 -23.17 6.58 -25.91
N ILE A 756 -22.13 6.18 -25.18
CA ILE A 756 -20.86 6.92 -25.10
C ILE A 756 -20.25 6.96 -26.50
N LYS A 757 -20.43 8.07 -27.24
CA LYS A 757 -19.72 8.29 -28.49
C LYS A 757 -18.23 8.40 -28.19
N ALA A 758 -17.45 7.42 -28.64
CA ALA A 758 -16.00 7.45 -28.58
C ALA A 758 -15.48 8.69 -29.32
N GLY A 759 -15.03 9.71 -28.57
CA GLY A 759 -14.27 10.84 -29.13
C GLY A 759 -14.79 12.25 -28.85
N VAL A 760 -15.88 12.47 -28.11
CA VAL A 760 -16.36 13.85 -27.81
C VAL A 760 -16.59 14.06 -26.31
N THR A 761 -15.82 15.03 -25.79
CA THR A 761 -15.92 15.79 -24.53
C THR A 761 -17.12 15.51 -23.63
N ARG A 762 -16.87 15.07 -22.37
CA ARG A 762 -17.73 15.39 -21.22
C ARG A 762 -17.58 16.89 -20.90
N SER A 763 -18.23 17.74 -21.69
CA SER A 763 -18.54 19.09 -21.22
C SER A 763 -19.59 18.95 -20.12
N TRP A 764 -19.29 19.45 -18.92
CA TRP A 764 -20.19 19.44 -17.76
C TRP A 764 -21.33 20.45 -17.94
N SER A 765 -22.01 20.38 -19.08
CA SER A 765 -23.06 21.32 -19.45
C SER A 765 -24.16 20.54 -20.17
N SER A 766 -25.16 20.17 -19.37
CA SER A 766 -26.51 19.72 -19.76
C SER A 766 -26.74 18.22 -20.01
N ALA A 767 -27.54 17.62 -19.10
CA ALA A 767 -28.54 16.58 -19.34
C ALA A 767 -28.14 15.09 -19.42
N ASN A 768 -27.19 14.60 -18.62
CA ASN A 768 -27.10 13.15 -18.32
C ASN A 768 -27.45 12.89 -16.85
N GLN A 769 -28.33 11.91 -16.60
CA GLN A 769 -28.58 11.40 -15.25
C GLN A 769 -27.34 10.64 -14.77
N ASP A 770 -26.76 11.08 -13.65
CA ASP A 770 -25.68 10.37 -12.98
C ASP A 770 -26.26 9.29 -12.07
N TYR A 771 -25.73 8.07 -12.17
CA TYR A 771 -26.12 6.93 -11.33
C TYR A 771 -25.07 6.68 -10.25
N GLY A 772 -25.52 6.56 -9.00
CA GLY A 772 -24.75 6.05 -7.88
C GLY A 772 -25.19 4.63 -7.53
N PHE A 773 -24.27 3.76 -7.14
CA PHE A 773 -24.60 2.36 -6.81
C PHE A 773 -24.25 2.05 -5.36
N ILE A 774 -25.17 1.44 -4.61
CA ILE A 774 -24.99 1.08 -3.20
C ILE A 774 -25.19 -0.43 -3.03
N ILE A 775 -24.24 -1.11 -2.38
CA ILE A 775 -24.34 -2.54 -2.10
C ILE A 775 -23.89 -2.87 -0.68
N ASP A 776 -24.53 -3.85 -0.04
CA ASP A 776 -24.09 -4.36 1.27
C ASP A 776 -23.24 -5.63 1.17
N GLY A 777 -22.44 -5.90 2.20
CA GLY A 777 -21.52 -7.03 2.18
C GLY A 777 -22.16 -8.42 2.14
N ALA A 778 -23.37 -8.55 2.67
CA ALA A 778 -24.14 -9.77 2.58
C ALA A 778 -24.58 -10.02 1.12
N THR A 779 -25.12 -9.02 0.43
CA THR A 779 -25.53 -9.17 -0.97
C THR A 779 -24.33 -9.30 -1.90
N LEU A 780 -23.23 -8.60 -1.61
CA LEU A 780 -22.00 -8.77 -2.36
C LEU A 780 -21.49 -10.20 -2.28
N SER A 781 -21.54 -10.84 -1.10
CA SER A 781 -21.14 -12.23 -0.96
C SER A 781 -21.98 -13.17 -1.84
N LEU A 782 -23.28 -12.89 -2.03
CA LEU A 782 -24.13 -13.65 -2.96
C LEU A 782 -23.70 -13.44 -4.41
N VAL A 783 -23.40 -12.21 -4.80
CA VAL A 783 -22.91 -11.87 -6.15
C VAL A 783 -21.54 -12.50 -6.44
N LEU A 784 -20.66 -12.61 -5.43
CA LEU A 784 -19.29 -13.12 -5.58
C LEU A 784 -19.13 -14.63 -5.36
N ASN A 785 -19.87 -15.23 -4.41
CA ASN A 785 -19.70 -16.61 -3.93
C ASN A 785 -20.80 -17.58 -4.40
N SER A 786 -21.66 -17.19 -5.35
CA SER A 786 -22.58 -18.16 -5.97
C SER A 786 -21.79 -19.34 -6.55
N SER A 787 -22.21 -20.57 -6.25
CA SER A 787 -21.61 -21.86 -6.65
C SER A 787 -21.15 -21.90 -8.13
N PRO A 788 -20.28 -22.86 -8.52
CA PRO A 788 -19.84 -23.04 -9.91
C PRO A 788 -20.96 -23.52 -10.86
N ASP A 789 -22.18 -23.05 -10.68
CA ASP A 789 -23.25 -23.10 -11.66
C ASP A 789 -23.07 -21.95 -12.67
N SER A 790 -23.39 -22.22 -13.94
CA SER A 790 -23.21 -21.32 -15.08
C SER A 790 -23.69 -19.86 -14.89
N ASN A 791 -24.63 -19.61 -13.96
CA ASN A 791 -25.18 -18.28 -13.64
C ASN A 791 -24.26 -17.38 -12.78
N SER A 792 -23.30 -17.92 -12.01
CA SER A 792 -22.44 -17.10 -11.12
C SER A 792 -21.48 -16.19 -11.89
N SER A 793 -20.92 -16.69 -13.00
CA SER A 793 -20.11 -15.89 -13.94
C SER A 793 -20.91 -14.75 -14.57
N CYS A 794 -22.22 -14.96 -14.78
CA CYS A 794 -23.14 -13.96 -15.31
C CYS A 794 -23.38 -12.82 -14.31
N TYR A 795 -23.65 -13.12 -13.02
CA TYR A 795 -23.89 -12.08 -12.01
C TYR A 795 -22.67 -11.20 -11.74
N LYS A 796 -21.49 -11.81 -11.63
CA LYS A 796 -20.24 -11.06 -11.48
C LYS A 796 -19.99 -10.11 -12.66
N SER A 797 -20.27 -10.56 -13.88
CA SER A 797 -20.08 -9.74 -15.08
C SER A 797 -21.13 -8.63 -15.22
N LEU A 798 -22.40 -8.91 -14.93
CA LEU A 798 -23.48 -7.92 -14.87
C LEU A 798 -23.17 -6.83 -13.83
N PHE A 799 -22.80 -7.25 -12.61
CA PHE A 799 -22.38 -6.35 -11.53
C PHE A 799 -21.25 -5.42 -11.97
N LEU A 800 -20.19 -6.00 -12.55
CA LEU A 800 -19.05 -5.24 -13.07
C LEU A 800 -19.46 -4.20 -14.12
N GLN A 801 -20.36 -4.56 -15.03
CA GLN A 801 -20.85 -3.63 -16.08
C GLN A 801 -21.67 -2.48 -15.49
N ILE A 802 -22.52 -2.75 -14.50
CA ILE A 802 -23.28 -1.70 -13.79
C ILE A 802 -22.32 -0.74 -13.09
N CYS A 803 -21.38 -1.27 -12.31
CA CYS A 803 -20.42 -0.45 -11.57
C CYS A 803 -19.47 0.34 -12.48
N GLN A 804 -19.19 -0.15 -13.70
CA GLN A 804 -18.41 0.58 -14.70
C GLN A 804 -19.18 1.78 -15.30
N ASN A 805 -20.50 1.79 -15.25
CA ASN A 805 -21.28 2.91 -15.77
C ASN A 805 -21.67 3.92 -14.68
N CYS A 806 -21.68 3.49 -13.42
CA CYS A 806 -21.89 4.38 -12.28
C CYS A 806 -20.67 5.29 -12.04
N THR A 807 -20.92 6.52 -11.58
CA THR A 807 -19.88 7.51 -11.26
C THR A 807 -19.21 7.18 -9.94
N THR A 808 -20.02 6.87 -8.92
CA THR A 808 -19.59 6.49 -7.58
C THR A 808 -20.29 5.21 -7.14
N VAL A 809 -19.53 4.33 -6.49
CA VAL A 809 -20.01 3.08 -5.91
C VAL A 809 -19.70 3.10 -4.41
N LEU A 810 -20.72 2.79 -3.61
CA LEU A 810 -20.61 2.71 -2.16
C LEU A 810 -20.89 1.26 -1.71
N CYS A 811 -19.90 0.64 -1.11
CA CYS A 811 -20.02 -0.70 -0.51
C CYS A 811 -20.04 -0.56 1.01
N CYS A 812 -21.10 -1.04 1.65
CA CYS A 812 -21.32 -0.92 3.09
C CYS A 812 -21.21 -2.27 3.80
N ARG A 813 -20.92 -2.25 5.10
CA ARG A 813 -20.75 -3.46 5.94
C ARG A 813 -19.80 -4.48 5.33
N MET A 814 -18.66 -4.00 4.84
CA MET A 814 -17.65 -4.84 4.19
C MET A 814 -16.66 -5.45 5.19
N ALA A 815 -16.44 -6.75 5.08
CA ALA A 815 -15.31 -7.41 5.72
C ALA A 815 -13.99 -7.07 4.99
N PRO A 816 -12.83 -7.05 5.68
CA PRO A 816 -11.52 -6.74 5.07
C PRO A 816 -11.19 -7.58 3.83
N LEU A 817 -11.50 -8.88 3.85
CA LEU A 817 -11.27 -9.77 2.71
C LEU A 817 -12.18 -9.43 1.51
N GLN A 818 -13.41 -8.97 1.77
CA GLN A 818 -14.35 -8.57 0.72
C GLN A 818 -13.88 -7.28 0.02
N LYS A 819 -13.27 -6.34 0.77
CA LYS A 819 -12.64 -5.14 0.18
C LYS A 819 -11.58 -5.53 -0.86
N ALA A 820 -10.68 -6.44 -0.50
CA ALA A 820 -9.66 -6.95 -1.42
C ALA A 820 -10.26 -7.69 -2.64
N GLN A 821 -11.33 -8.47 -2.46
CA GLN A 821 -12.03 -9.13 -3.56
C GLN A 821 -12.63 -8.15 -4.57
N ILE A 822 -13.20 -7.02 -4.12
CA ILE A 822 -13.68 -5.95 -5.01
C ILE A 822 -12.53 -5.37 -5.83
N VAL A 823 -11.42 -5.01 -5.16
CA VAL A 823 -10.24 -4.46 -5.84
C VAL A 823 -9.72 -5.44 -6.89
N LYS A 824 -9.56 -6.71 -6.53
CA LYS A 824 -9.13 -7.78 -7.43
C LYS A 824 -10.07 -7.96 -8.61
N MET A 825 -11.37 -7.83 -8.38
CA MET A 825 -12.38 -7.96 -9.43
C MET A 825 -12.31 -6.82 -10.43
N VAL A 826 -12.16 -5.57 -9.98
CA VAL A 826 -12.02 -4.40 -10.87
C VAL A 826 -10.69 -4.42 -11.61
N LYS A 827 -9.60 -4.74 -10.90
CA LYS A 827 -8.24 -4.89 -11.44
C LYS A 827 -8.17 -5.90 -12.59
N ASN A 828 -8.86 -7.03 -12.47
CA ASN A 828 -8.88 -8.09 -13.48
C ASN A 828 -9.96 -7.89 -14.55
N CYS A 829 -10.67 -6.77 -14.54
CA CYS A 829 -11.72 -6.50 -15.53
C CYS A 829 -11.12 -6.22 -16.92
N LYS A 830 -11.94 -6.33 -17.97
CA LYS A 830 -11.54 -6.03 -19.35
C LYS A 830 -11.02 -4.59 -19.42
N GLY A 831 -9.79 -4.42 -19.93
CA GLY A 831 -9.09 -3.15 -19.97
C GLY A 831 -7.99 -2.99 -18.91
N SER A 832 -7.98 -3.84 -17.85
CA SER A 832 -6.99 -3.80 -16.77
C SER A 832 -6.79 -2.39 -16.19
N PRO A 833 -7.87 -1.73 -15.71
CA PRO A 833 -7.77 -0.36 -15.21
C PRO A 833 -6.83 -0.29 -14.00
N ILE A 834 -6.10 0.81 -13.89
CA ILE A 834 -5.19 1.01 -12.77
C ILE A 834 -5.99 1.41 -11.54
N THR A 835 -5.75 0.67 -10.47
CA THR A 835 -6.50 0.76 -9.22
C THR A 835 -5.60 1.28 -8.12
N LEU A 836 -6.07 2.33 -7.46
CA LEU A 836 -5.48 2.89 -6.26
C LEU A 836 -6.39 2.58 -5.07
N SER A 837 -5.81 2.22 -3.94
CA SER A 837 -6.55 2.05 -2.69
C SER A 837 -5.91 2.88 -1.59
N ILE A 838 -6.72 3.61 -0.84
CA ILE A 838 -6.32 4.44 0.29
C ILE A 838 -7.06 4.01 1.56
N GLY A 839 -6.31 3.93 2.66
CA GLY A 839 -6.82 3.56 3.99
C GLY A 839 -5.82 3.93 5.08
N ASP A 840 -6.25 3.91 6.33
CA ASP A 840 -5.44 4.27 7.50
C ASP A 840 -5.30 3.10 8.49
N GLY A 841 -6.33 2.26 8.62
CA GLY A 841 -6.39 1.13 9.54
C GLY A 841 -5.89 -0.20 8.94
N ALA A 842 -5.78 -1.22 9.78
CA ALA A 842 -5.33 -2.54 9.30
C ALA A 842 -6.42 -3.28 8.50
N ASN A 843 -7.69 -2.93 8.72
CA ASN A 843 -8.82 -3.39 7.91
C ASN A 843 -8.66 -3.11 6.41
N ASP A 844 -7.81 -2.14 6.06
CA ASP A 844 -7.54 -1.74 4.68
C ASP A 844 -6.26 -2.34 4.11
N VAL A 845 -5.43 -3.00 4.93
CA VAL A 845 -4.15 -3.57 4.48
C VAL A 845 -4.36 -4.59 3.36
N SER A 846 -5.39 -5.43 3.45
CA SER A 846 -5.75 -6.40 2.40
C SER A 846 -6.09 -5.71 1.07
N MET A 847 -6.79 -4.58 1.14
CA MET A 847 -7.15 -3.75 -0.01
C MET A 847 -5.91 -3.07 -0.63
N ILE A 848 -5.06 -2.49 0.23
CA ILE A 848 -3.80 -1.79 -0.09
C ILE A 848 -2.80 -2.71 -0.80
N LEU A 849 -2.65 -3.94 -0.32
CA LEU A 849 -1.74 -4.93 -0.90
C LEU A 849 -2.24 -5.45 -2.26
N GLU A 850 -3.55 -5.56 -2.46
CA GLU A 850 -4.14 -6.08 -3.71
C GLU A 850 -4.16 -5.04 -4.85
N ALA A 851 -4.31 -3.75 -4.53
CA ALA A 851 -4.34 -2.67 -5.53
C ALA A 851 -3.00 -2.48 -6.27
N HIS A 852 -3.02 -1.84 -7.44
CA HIS A 852 -1.79 -1.50 -8.18
C HIS A 852 -0.95 -0.46 -7.44
N VAL A 853 -1.61 0.50 -6.78
CA VAL A 853 -0.98 1.48 -5.91
C VAL A 853 -1.72 1.50 -4.57
N GLY A 854 -0.99 1.30 -3.48
CA GLY A 854 -1.52 1.37 -2.12
C GLY A 854 -1.06 2.64 -1.43
N ILE A 855 -2.00 3.43 -0.89
CA ILE A 855 -1.70 4.63 -0.10
C ILE A 855 -2.15 4.41 1.35
N GLY A 856 -1.24 4.63 2.29
CA GLY A 856 -1.54 4.63 3.72
C GLY A 856 -1.69 6.05 4.25
N ILE A 857 -2.73 6.34 5.02
CA ILE A 857 -2.81 7.59 5.78
C ILE A 857 -2.11 7.41 7.12
N LYS A 858 -1.26 8.37 7.52
CA LYS A 858 -0.64 8.40 8.84
C LYS A 858 -1.66 8.88 9.88
N GLY A 859 -2.58 8.00 10.24
CA GLY A 859 -3.61 8.27 11.23
C GLY A 859 -3.10 8.14 12.68
N ARG A 860 -3.95 8.55 13.63
CA ARG A 860 -3.76 8.27 15.07
C ARG A 860 -4.05 6.80 15.42
N GLU A 861 -4.75 6.11 14.53
CA GLU A 861 -5.26 4.75 14.70
C GLU A 861 -4.22 3.64 14.49
N GLY A 862 -2.97 3.98 14.13
CA GLY A 862 -1.86 3.03 14.02
C GLY A 862 -1.04 3.22 12.74
N ARG A 863 0.06 2.47 12.61
CA ARG A 863 1.00 2.59 11.46
C ARG A 863 0.96 1.41 10.49
N GLN A 864 -0.03 0.50 10.57
CA GLN A 864 -0.04 -0.72 9.76
C GLN A 864 -0.34 -0.47 8.27
N ALA A 865 -1.35 0.35 7.97
CA ALA A 865 -1.60 0.75 6.58
C ALA A 865 -0.37 1.45 6.00
N VAL A 866 0.22 2.37 6.76
CA VAL A 866 1.45 3.10 6.40
C VAL A 866 2.60 2.15 6.09
N ARG A 867 2.89 1.17 6.95
CA ARG A 867 3.99 0.19 6.75
C ARG A 867 3.78 -0.70 5.52
N ASN A 868 2.53 -1.06 5.23
CA ASN A 868 2.19 -1.97 4.14
C ASN A 868 1.87 -1.27 2.80
N SER A 869 1.62 0.03 2.83
CA SER A 869 1.40 0.87 1.64
C SER A 869 2.67 1.13 0.83
N ASP A 870 2.48 1.57 -0.42
CA ASP A 870 3.54 2.03 -1.32
C ASP A 870 3.93 3.48 -1.03
N TYR A 871 2.93 4.31 -0.72
CA TYR A 871 3.08 5.71 -0.32
C TYR A 871 2.33 5.95 0.98
N ALA A 872 2.89 6.76 1.87
CA ALA A 872 2.21 7.20 3.07
C ALA A 872 2.11 8.73 3.11
N ILE A 873 0.89 9.23 3.29
CA ILE A 873 0.57 10.66 3.39
C ILE A 873 -0.08 10.94 4.75
N PRO A 874 0.10 12.13 5.36
CA PRO A 874 -0.46 12.36 6.68
C PRO A 874 -1.98 12.62 6.71
N LYS A 875 -2.52 13.26 5.67
CA LYS A 875 -3.94 13.63 5.54
C LYS A 875 -4.44 13.37 4.13
N LEU A 876 -5.76 13.24 3.96
CA LEU A 876 -6.40 12.96 2.67
C LEU A 876 -6.21 14.09 1.63
N LYS A 877 -6.17 15.37 2.05
CA LYS A 877 -6.02 16.52 1.15
C LYS A 877 -4.81 16.44 0.22
N HIS A 878 -3.75 15.81 0.72
CA HIS A 878 -2.51 15.60 -0.02
C HIS A 878 -2.67 14.65 -1.22
N LEU A 879 -3.71 13.81 -1.24
CA LEU A 879 -3.99 12.92 -2.36
C LEU A 879 -4.21 13.69 -3.67
N LYS A 880 -4.84 14.87 -3.60
CA LYS A 880 -5.04 15.78 -4.73
C LYS A 880 -3.69 16.12 -5.39
N LYS A 881 -2.72 16.57 -4.59
CA LYS A 881 -1.38 16.97 -5.06
C LYS A 881 -0.54 15.78 -5.52
N LEU A 882 -0.64 14.66 -4.81
CA LEU A 882 0.10 13.44 -5.15
C LEU A 882 -0.29 12.90 -6.53
N LEU A 883 -1.58 12.88 -6.87
CA LEU A 883 -2.06 12.33 -8.14
C LEU A 883 -2.01 13.36 -9.28
N LEU A 884 -2.67 14.50 -9.11
CA LEU A 884 -2.84 15.50 -10.17
C LEU A 884 -1.52 16.21 -10.49
N GLY A 885 -0.72 16.47 -9.45
CA GLY A 885 0.57 17.13 -9.58
C GLY A 885 1.71 16.15 -9.88
N HIS A 886 2.14 15.42 -8.86
CA HIS A 886 3.30 14.52 -8.96
C HIS A 886 3.07 13.36 -9.94
N GLY A 887 1.91 12.69 -9.86
CA GLY A 887 1.58 11.55 -10.72
C GLY A 887 1.58 11.91 -12.21
N HIS A 888 0.93 13.01 -12.57
CA HIS A 888 0.92 13.54 -13.95
C HIS A 888 2.33 13.82 -14.47
N LEU A 889 3.14 14.54 -13.68
CA LEU A 889 4.51 14.88 -14.07
C LEU A 889 5.39 13.63 -14.19
N TYR A 890 5.32 12.68 -13.25
CA TYR A 890 6.12 11.45 -13.32
C TYR A 890 5.79 10.60 -14.54
N TYR A 891 4.51 10.49 -14.89
CA TYR A 891 4.13 9.77 -16.10
C TYR A 891 4.67 10.45 -17.36
N VAL A 892 4.49 11.77 -17.52
CA VAL A 892 4.98 12.47 -18.72
C VAL A 892 6.50 12.40 -18.82
N ARG A 893 7.21 12.55 -17.70
CA ARG A 893 8.68 12.45 -17.59
C ARG A 893 9.20 11.09 -18.04
N ILE A 894 8.60 9.99 -17.56
CA ILE A 894 9.05 8.65 -17.94
C ILE A 894 8.64 8.31 -19.37
N ALA A 895 7.45 8.73 -19.81
CA ALA A 895 6.97 8.47 -21.16
C ALA A 895 7.89 9.12 -22.20
N HIS A 896 8.24 10.40 -22.00
CA HIS A 896 9.18 11.10 -22.88
C HIS A 896 10.58 10.48 -22.84
N LEU A 897 11.08 10.11 -21.65
CA LEU A 897 12.36 9.42 -21.50
C LEU A 897 12.42 8.13 -22.33
N VAL A 898 11.43 7.25 -22.18
CA VAL A 898 11.40 5.96 -22.90
C VAL A 898 11.36 6.18 -24.41
N GLN A 899 10.49 7.06 -24.90
CA GLN A 899 10.37 7.35 -26.33
C GLN A 899 11.68 7.93 -26.90
N TYR A 900 12.28 8.88 -26.20
CA TYR A 900 13.55 9.49 -26.58
C TYR A 900 14.70 8.46 -26.59
N PHE A 901 14.74 7.53 -25.63
CA PHE A 901 15.77 6.48 -25.59
C PHE A 901 15.73 5.56 -26.80
N PHE A 902 14.54 5.17 -27.27
CA PHE A 902 14.42 4.38 -28.50
C PHE A 902 14.81 5.20 -29.73
N TYR A 903 14.32 6.42 -29.84
CA TYR A 903 14.64 7.34 -30.94
C TYR A 903 16.16 7.58 -31.07
N LYS A 904 16.86 7.94 -29.98
CA LYS A 904 18.30 8.25 -30.03
C LYS A 904 19.16 7.03 -30.42
N ASN A 905 18.74 5.83 -30.03
CA ASN A 905 19.46 4.59 -30.38
C ASN A 905 19.18 4.15 -31.81
N LEU A 906 17.96 4.36 -32.30
CA LEU A 906 17.62 4.11 -33.69
C LEU A 906 18.40 5.05 -34.63
N CYS A 907 18.46 6.34 -34.31
CA CYS A 907 19.29 7.34 -35.01
C CYS A 907 20.77 6.94 -35.06
N PHE A 908 21.29 6.39 -33.97
CA PHE A 908 22.68 5.99 -33.85
C PHE A 908 23.04 4.79 -34.72
N ILE A 909 22.21 3.73 -34.68
CA ILE A 909 22.54 2.48 -35.37
C ILE A 909 22.18 2.48 -36.85
N LEU A 910 21.25 3.34 -37.29
CA LEU A 910 20.80 3.33 -38.68
C LEU A 910 21.94 3.67 -39.68
N PRO A 911 22.79 4.69 -39.46
CA PRO A 911 23.97 4.92 -40.30
C PRO A 911 24.93 3.72 -40.35
N GLN A 912 25.08 3.00 -39.24
CA GLN A 912 25.94 1.81 -39.20
C GLN A 912 25.37 0.64 -40.01
N PHE A 913 24.04 0.49 -40.04
CA PHE A 913 23.34 -0.43 -40.95
C PHE A 913 23.50 -0.02 -42.41
N LEU A 914 23.30 1.26 -42.73
CA LEU A 914 23.45 1.79 -44.10
C LEU A 914 24.88 1.65 -44.61
N TYR A 915 25.88 1.85 -43.75
CA TYR A 915 27.29 1.68 -44.10
C TYR A 915 27.62 0.26 -44.59
N GLN A 916 26.91 -0.77 -44.11
CA GLN A 916 27.14 -2.16 -44.53
C GLN A 916 26.88 -2.39 -46.03
N PHE A 917 25.97 -1.61 -46.63
CA PHE A 917 25.70 -1.68 -48.07
C PHE A 917 26.89 -1.18 -48.91
N PHE A 918 27.76 -0.34 -48.33
CA PHE A 918 28.90 0.28 -49.02
C PHE A 918 30.24 -0.37 -48.70
N CYS A 919 30.32 -1.24 -47.69
CA CYS A 919 31.56 -1.95 -47.31
C CYS A 919 31.59 -3.43 -47.76
N GLY A 920 30.72 -3.81 -48.70
CA GLY A 920 30.61 -5.21 -49.17
C GLY A 920 30.11 -6.17 -48.09
N TYR A 921 29.33 -5.67 -47.11
CA TYR A 921 28.81 -6.47 -45.98
C TYR A 921 29.91 -7.17 -45.15
N SER A 922 31.09 -6.56 -45.06
CA SER A 922 32.24 -7.03 -44.28
C SER A 922 32.10 -6.87 -42.76
N GLN A 923 30.97 -6.33 -42.27
CA GLN A 923 30.70 -6.07 -40.84
C GLN A 923 31.62 -5.00 -40.23
N GLN A 924 32.23 -4.15 -41.05
CA GLN A 924 33.07 -3.04 -40.58
C GLN A 924 32.23 -2.05 -39.76
N PRO A 925 32.60 -1.77 -38.50
CA PRO A 925 31.96 -0.71 -37.73
C PRO A 925 32.27 0.66 -38.33
N LEU A 926 31.24 1.50 -38.41
CA LEU A 926 31.35 2.88 -38.87
C LEU A 926 32.02 3.78 -37.82
N TYR A 927 31.76 3.50 -36.55
CA TYR A 927 32.23 4.30 -35.41
C TYR A 927 33.36 3.60 -34.68
N ASP A 928 34.22 4.39 -34.05
CA ASP A 928 35.27 3.87 -33.16
C ASP A 928 34.66 3.17 -31.93
N ALA A 929 35.36 2.17 -31.40
CA ALA A 929 34.89 1.38 -30.27
C ALA A 929 34.65 2.24 -29.01
N ALA A 930 35.42 3.32 -28.81
CA ALA A 930 35.20 4.23 -27.69
C ALA A 930 33.92 5.06 -27.84
N TYR A 931 33.53 5.41 -29.07
CA TYR A 931 32.27 6.11 -29.32
C TYR A 931 31.06 5.18 -29.12
N LEU A 932 31.17 3.90 -29.50
CA LEU A 932 30.12 2.90 -29.27
C LEU A 932 29.77 2.75 -27.79
N THR A 933 30.78 2.75 -26.90
CA THR A 933 30.57 2.61 -25.45
C THR A 933 30.10 3.92 -24.79
N MET A 934 30.75 5.03 -25.11
CA MET A 934 30.51 6.31 -24.44
C MET A 934 29.20 6.99 -24.85
N TYR A 935 28.67 6.69 -26.05
CA TYR A 935 27.42 7.31 -26.53
C TYR A 935 26.24 7.12 -25.57
N ASN A 936 26.01 5.87 -25.16
CA ASN A 936 24.84 5.50 -24.35
C ASN A 936 25.06 5.66 -22.84
N ILE A 937 26.30 5.69 -22.36
CA ILE A 937 26.63 5.80 -20.93
C ILE A 937 26.95 7.24 -20.53
N CYS A 938 27.63 8.02 -21.37
CA CYS A 938 28.17 9.34 -21.00
C CYS A 938 27.56 10.47 -21.84
N PHE A 939 27.69 10.43 -23.17
CA PHE A 939 27.39 11.59 -24.02
C PHE A 939 25.90 11.96 -24.10
N THR A 940 24.99 11.00 -23.95
CA THR A 940 23.56 11.25 -24.16
C THR A 940 22.66 10.77 -23.00
N SER A 941 23.24 10.24 -21.93
CA SER A 941 22.51 9.69 -20.77
C SER A 941 22.16 10.77 -19.73
N MET A 942 23.14 11.61 -19.36
CA MET A 942 22.95 12.63 -18.34
C MET A 942 21.91 13.69 -18.75
N PRO A 943 21.90 14.22 -19.99
CA PRO A 943 20.88 15.18 -20.42
C PRO A 943 19.46 14.66 -20.30
N ILE A 944 19.21 13.42 -20.73
CA ILE A 944 17.86 12.84 -20.66
C ILE A 944 17.47 12.49 -19.23
N LEU A 945 18.42 12.07 -18.38
CA LEU A 945 18.16 11.85 -16.96
C LEU A 945 17.78 13.16 -16.25
N ALA A 946 18.55 14.23 -16.46
CA ALA A 946 18.28 15.53 -15.88
C ALA A 946 16.92 16.09 -16.33
N ASN A 947 16.62 16.01 -17.63
CA ASN A 947 15.34 16.39 -18.18
C ASN A 947 14.20 15.56 -17.56
N SER A 948 14.33 14.24 -17.48
CA SER A 948 13.28 13.38 -16.92
C SER A 948 13.09 13.53 -15.40
N LEU A 949 14.05 14.10 -14.66
CA LEU A 949 13.87 14.43 -13.24
C LEU A 949 13.21 15.78 -13.03
N LEU A 950 13.63 16.80 -13.78
CA LEU A 950 13.30 18.20 -13.48
C LEU A 950 12.21 18.79 -14.38
N GLU A 951 11.86 18.13 -15.48
CA GLU A 951 10.95 18.70 -16.47
C GLU A 951 9.54 18.93 -15.88
N GLN A 952 8.99 20.11 -16.19
CA GLN A 952 7.63 20.51 -15.85
C GLN A 952 6.99 21.13 -17.09
N HIS A 953 6.39 20.28 -17.93
CA HIS A 953 5.76 20.76 -19.17
C HIS A 953 4.56 21.70 -18.91
N ILE A 954 3.94 21.58 -17.73
CA ILE A 954 2.91 22.45 -17.16
C ILE A 954 3.30 22.70 -15.69
N CYS A 955 3.09 23.92 -15.21
CA CYS A 955 3.35 24.28 -13.81
C CYS A 955 2.46 23.45 -12.86
N MET A 956 3.00 23.07 -11.70
CA MET A 956 2.30 22.29 -10.69
C MET A 956 0.99 22.95 -10.22
N GLU A 957 0.97 24.27 -10.05
CA GLU A 957 -0.21 25.03 -9.62
C GLU A 957 -1.36 24.90 -10.62
N VAL A 958 -1.06 25.03 -11.92
CA VAL A 958 -2.06 24.90 -13.00
C VAL A 958 -2.63 23.48 -13.08
N LEU A 959 -1.82 22.46 -12.77
CA LEU A 959 -2.28 21.08 -12.69
C LEU A 959 -3.23 20.85 -11.50
N MET A 960 -3.03 21.58 -10.41
CA MET A 960 -3.87 21.50 -9.21
C MET A 960 -5.21 22.22 -9.38
N ASP A 961 -5.21 23.35 -10.08
CA ASP A 961 -6.41 24.15 -10.34
C ASP A 961 -7.30 23.51 -11.43
N ASN A 962 -6.68 22.86 -12.43
CA ASN A 962 -7.40 22.24 -13.54
C ASN A 962 -7.22 20.72 -13.57
N ALA A 963 -8.03 20.03 -12.77
CA ALA A 963 -8.02 18.58 -12.66
C ALA A 963 -8.29 17.84 -14.00
N ALA A 964 -8.96 18.49 -14.97
CA ALA A 964 -9.29 17.86 -16.25
C ALA A 964 -8.04 17.49 -17.08
N LEU A 965 -6.90 18.17 -16.87
CA LEU A 965 -5.63 17.91 -17.56
C LEU A 965 -5.09 16.50 -17.31
N TYR A 966 -5.46 15.88 -16.19
CA TYR A 966 -5.09 14.49 -15.90
C TYR A 966 -5.65 13.51 -16.95
N ARG A 967 -6.79 13.83 -17.58
CA ARG A 967 -7.43 12.99 -18.61
C ARG A 967 -6.61 12.84 -19.87
N ASP A 968 -5.77 13.83 -20.19
CA ASP A 968 -4.92 13.81 -21.39
C ASP A 968 -3.83 12.73 -21.30
N VAL A 969 -3.47 12.37 -20.07
CA VAL A 969 -2.42 11.41 -19.74
C VAL A 969 -2.98 10.02 -19.43
N ALA A 970 -4.24 9.94 -19.00
CA ALA A 970 -4.91 8.69 -18.65
C ALA A 970 -4.89 7.64 -19.79
N LYS A 971 -5.06 6.36 -19.43
CA LYS A 971 -5.07 5.21 -20.37
C LYS A 971 -3.80 5.07 -21.20
N ASN A 972 -2.68 5.47 -20.63
CA ASN A 972 -1.35 5.32 -21.18
C ASN A 972 -1.17 5.99 -22.55
N ALA A 973 -1.79 7.16 -22.75
CA ALA A 973 -1.88 7.81 -24.06
C ALA A 973 -0.51 8.12 -24.70
N MET A 974 0.49 8.55 -23.92
CA MET A 974 1.82 8.92 -24.45
C MET A 974 2.71 7.72 -24.82
N LEU A 975 2.49 6.57 -24.19
CA LEU A 975 3.16 5.31 -24.54
C LEU A 975 2.25 4.40 -25.38
N GLY A 976 1.28 4.99 -26.08
CA GLY A 976 0.52 4.31 -27.12
C GLY A 976 1.35 4.03 -28.38
N TRP A 977 0.80 3.19 -29.26
CA TRP A 977 1.44 2.84 -30.54
C TRP A 977 1.62 4.03 -31.49
N GLY A 978 0.73 5.03 -31.43
CA GLY A 978 0.80 6.24 -32.27
C GLY A 978 2.07 7.06 -32.03
N PRO A 979 2.27 7.60 -30.79
CA PRO A 979 3.51 8.31 -30.45
C PRO A 979 4.77 7.48 -30.68
N PHE A 980 4.74 6.20 -30.33
CA PHE A 980 5.86 5.29 -30.55
C PHE A 980 6.28 5.18 -32.02
N LEU A 981 5.30 5.03 -32.92
CA LEU A 981 5.58 4.95 -34.36
C LEU A 981 6.10 6.29 -34.89
N TYR A 982 5.57 7.42 -34.41
CA TYR A 982 6.08 8.74 -34.76
C TYR A 982 7.57 8.90 -34.42
N TRP A 983 7.97 8.59 -33.19
CA TRP A 983 9.37 8.66 -32.76
C TRP A 983 10.28 7.71 -33.53
N THR A 984 9.77 6.51 -33.87
CA THR A 984 10.49 5.53 -34.68
C THR A 984 10.71 6.06 -36.11
N LEU A 985 9.67 6.59 -36.76
CA LEU A 985 9.77 7.16 -38.10
C LEU A 985 10.68 8.40 -38.14
N LEU A 986 10.60 9.25 -37.13
CA LEU A 986 11.50 10.40 -36.97
C LEU A 986 12.95 9.94 -36.85
N GLY A 987 13.21 8.88 -36.07
CA GLY A 987 14.54 8.31 -35.92
C GLY A 987 15.08 7.71 -37.23
N VAL A 988 14.22 7.06 -38.02
CA VAL A 988 14.59 6.57 -39.36
C VAL A 988 14.94 7.73 -40.29
N TYR A 989 14.10 8.76 -40.34
CA TYR A 989 14.31 9.93 -41.19
C TYR A 989 15.63 10.63 -40.88
N GLN A 990 15.89 10.93 -39.61
CA GLN A 990 17.13 11.61 -39.23
C GLN A 990 18.37 10.72 -39.40
N GLY A 991 18.27 9.43 -39.09
CA GLY A 991 19.37 8.49 -39.34
C GLY A 991 19.73 8.38 -40.83
N LEU A 992 18.75 8.45 -41.73
CA LEU A 992 18.99 8.51 -43.19
C LEU A 992 19.72 9.81 -43.56
N LEU A 993 19.28 10.96 -43.02
CA LEU A 993 19.93 12.25 -43.28
C LEU A 993 21.38 12.28 -42.79
N PHE A 994 21.68 11.73 -41.61
CA PHE A 994 23.04 11.70 -41.09
C PHE A 994 23.99 10.95 -42.02
N PHE A 995 23.56 9.78 -42.51
CA PHE A 995 24.40 8.97 -43.39
C PHE A 995 24.51 9.56 -44.79
N PHE A 996 23.37 9.84 -45.45
CA PHE A 996 23.38 10.32 -46.83
C PHE A 996 23.90 11.75 -46.95
N GLY A 997 23.67 12.61 -45.95
CA GLY A 997 24.22 13.96 -45.91
C GLY A 997 25.75 13.97 -45.94
N VAL A 998 26.40 13.16 -45.09
CA VAL A 998 27.87 13.02 -45.11
C VAL A 998 28.33 12.28 -46.37
N ARG A 999 27.56 11.31 -46.87
CA ARG A 999 27.90 10.64 -48.13
C ARG A 999 27.95 11.60 -49.30
N PHE A 1000 26.99 12.52 -49.42
CA PHE A 1000 26.98 13.55 -50.46
C PHE A 1000 28.13 14.54 -50.28
N LEU A 1001 28.49 14.88 -49.03
CA LEU A 1001 29.66 15.71 -48.73
C LEU A 1001 30.97 15.07 -49.26
N PHE A 1002 31.15 13.77 -49.05
CA PHE A 1002 32.31 13.00 -49.50
C PHE A 1002 32.28 12.63 -51.00
N SER A 1003 31.27 13.06 -51.75
CA SER A 1003 31.37 13.03 -53.22
C SER A 1003 32.43 14.00 -53.74
N ASN A 1004 32.82 15.00 -52.94
CA ASN A 1004 33.97 15.85 -53.22
C ASN A 1004 35.27 15.12 -52.87
N PRO A 1005 36.27 15.09 -53.79
CA PRO A 1005 37.49 14.29 -53.62
C PRO A 1005 38.42 14.80 -52.50
N ALA A 1006 38.39 16.09 -52.17
CA ALA A 1006 39.11 16.67 -51.05
C ALA A 1006 38.22 17.69 -50.33
N LEU A 1007 38.15 17.59 -49.00
CA LEU A 1007 37.33 18.47 -48.15
C LEU A 1007 38.17 19.46 -47.34
N GLN A 1008 39.50 19.27 -47.29
CA GLN A 1008 40.42 20.19 -46.61
C GLN A 1008 41.01 21.19 -47.61
N ASP A 1009 41.21 22.43 -47.17
CA ASP A 1009 41.83 23.49 -47.99
C ASP A 1009 43.27 23.16 -48.41
N ASN A 1010 43.95 22.29 -47.66
CA ASN A 1010 45.30 21.79 -47.95
C ASN A 1010 45.33 20.64 -48.99
N GLY A 1011 44.18 20.20 -49.50
CA GLY A 1011 44.05 19.13 -50.49
C GLY A 1011 44.21 17.70 -49.93
N GLN A 1012 44.32 17.51 -48.62
CA GLN A 1012 44.40 16.18 -48.02
C GLN A 1012 43.05 15.46 -48.00
N VAL A 1013 43.09 14.13 -48.15
CA VAL A 1013 41.92 13.25 -48.19
C VAL A 1013 41.57 12.73 -46.79
N PHE A 1014 40.28 12.49 -46.54
CA PHE A 1014 39.79 11.92 -45.28
C PHE A 1014 39.61 10.40 -45.36
N GLY A 1015 39.96 9.71 -44.26
CA GLY A 1015 39.74 8.28 -44.10
C GLY A 1015 38.33 7.91 -43.62
N ASN A 1016 38.06 6.61 -43.49
CA ASN A 1016 36.80 6.06 -42.99
C ASN A 1016 36.50 6.47 -41.53
N TRP A 1017 37.50 6.53 -40.66
CA TRP A 1017 37.32 6.95 -39.26
C TRP A 1017 36.95 8.43 -39.15
N SER A 1018 37.47 9.28 -40.05
CA SER A 1018 37.06 10.68 -40.16
C SER A 1018 35.61 10.79 -40.63
N TYR A 1019 35.21 9.98 -41.62
CA TYR A 1019 33.82 9.87 -42.06
C TYR A 1019 32.90 9.47 -40.90
N GLY A 1020 33.26 8.44 -40.13
CA GLY A 1020 32.52 8.00 -38.94
C GLY A 1020 32.42 9.07 -37.86
N THR A 1021 33.50 9.83 -37.63
CA THR A 1021 33.52 10.93 -36.65
C THR A 1021 32.61 12.09 -37.05
N ILE A 1022 32.55 12.44 -38.34
CA ILE A 1022 31.63 13.49 -38.84
C ILE A 1022 30.17 13.06 -38.64
N VAL A 1023 29.82 11.85 -39.06
CA VAL A 1023 28.46 11.30 -38.86
C VAL A 1023 28.11 11.29 -37.37
N PHE A 1024 29.03 10.85 -36.51
CA PHE A 1024 28.83 10.79 -35.07
C PHE A 1024 28.70 12.18 -34.41
N THR A 1025 29.46 13.17 -34.87
CA THR A 1025 29.37 14.56 -34.40
C THR A 1025 27.99 15.12 -34.69
N VAL A 1026 27.52 14.99 -35.94
CA VAL A 1026 26.18 15.45 -36.36
C VAL A 1026 25.09 14.74 -35.55
N LEU A 1027 25.25 13.44 -35.32
CA LEU A 1027 24.34 12.65 -34.50
C LEU A 1027 24.25 13.20 -33.06
N VAL A 1028 25.38 13.31 -32.33
CA VAL A 1028 25.40 13.74 -30.92
C VAL A 1028 24.81 15.14 -30.74
N PHE A 1029 25.14 16.07 -31.63
CA PHE A 1029 24.55 17.41 -31.62
C PHE A 1029 23.05 17.37 -31.89
N THR A 1030 22.61 16.64 -32.92
CA THR A 1030 21.18 16.60 -33.29
C THR A 1030 20.32 15.99 -32.20
N VAL A 1031 20.71 14.84 -31.62
CA VAL A 1031 19.91 14.20 -30.57
C VAL A 1031 19.84 15.06 -29.32
N THR A 1032 20.95 15.70 -28.94
CA THR A 1032 21.01 16.56 -27.75
C THR A 1032 20.22 17.86 -27.94
N LEU A 1033 20.32 18.48 -29.13
CA LEU A 1033 19.52 19.66 -29.46
C LEU A 1033 18.03 19.32 -29.61
N LYS A 1034 17.69 18.12 -30.11
CA LYS A 1034 16.31 17.67 -30.14
C LYS A 1034 15.71 17.57 -28.74
N LEU A 1035 16.50 17.10 -27.77
CA LEU A 1035 16.08 17.10 -26.36
C LEU A 1035 15.88 18.53 -25.84
N ALA A 1036 16.83 19.43 -26.11
CA ALA A 1036 16.72 20.84 -25.75
C ALA A 1036 15.45 21.51 -26.31
N MET A 1037 15.05 21.16 -27.55
CA MET A 1037 13.81 21.68 -28.16
C MET A 1037 12.54 21.15 -27.46
N ASP A 1038 12.60 19.98 -26.83
CA ASP A 1038 11.45 19.40 -26.13
C ASP A 1038 11.34 19.88 -24.68
N THR A 1039 12.44 20.29 -24.06
CA THR A 1039 12.47 20.85 -22.70
C THR A 1039 11.69 22.16 -22.67
N ARG A 1040 10.57 22.18 -21.92
CA ARG A 1040 9.77 23.39 -21.71
C ARG A 1040 10.21 24.14 -20.45
N HIS A 1041 10.69 23.42 -19.43
CA HIS A 1041 11.14 24.03 -18.18
C HIS A 1041 12.67 24.06 -18.11
N TRP A 1042 13.25 25.19 -18.52
CA TRP A 1042 14.70 25.40 -18.51
C TRP A 1042 15.20 25.79 -17.12
N THR A 1043 15.86 24.84 -16.44
CA THR A 1043 16.56 25.06 -15.17
C THR A 1043 18.06 25.26 -15.41
N TRP A 1044 18.78 25.79 -14.41
CA TRP A 1044 20.24 25.88 -14.45
C TRP A 1044 20.92 24.51 -14.61
N ILE A 1045 20.32 23.44 -14.05
CA ILE A 1045 20.80 22.06 -14.19
C ILE A 1045 20.65 21.59 -15.63
N ASN A 1046 19.49 21.85 -16.27
CA ASN A 1046 19.28 21.49 -17.68
C ASN A 1046 20.32 22.18 -18.58
N HIS A 1047 20.58 23.47 -18.38
CA HIS A 1047 21.64 24.17 -19.10
C HIS A 1047 23.02 23.55 -18.86
N PHE A 1048 23.38 23.31 -17.60
CA PHE A 1048 24.69 22.74 -17.25
C PHE A 1048 24.90 21.36 -17.88
N VAL A 1049 23.89 20.49 -17.82
CA VAL A 1049 24.02 19.11 -18.29
C VAL A 1049 23.95 19.01 -19.82
N ILE A 1050 23.04 19.73 -20.48
CA ILE A 1050 22.91 19.69 -21.95
C ILE A 1050 24.17 20.25 -22.61
N TRP A 1051 24.57 21.48 -22.24
CA TRP A 1051 25.76 22.12 -22.82
C TRP A 1051 27.05 21.47 -22.35
N GLY A 1052 27.09 21.04 -21.09
CA GLY A 1052 28.21 20.29 -20.52
C GLY A 1052 28.44 18.98 -21.26
N SER A 1053 27.39 18.27 -21.68
CA SER A 1053 27.54 17.03 -22.44
C SER A 1053 28.10 17.25 -23.85
N LEU A 1054 27.68 18.30 -24.54
CA LEU A 1054 28.25 18.68 -25.84
C LEU A 1054 29.72 19.11 -25.71
N ALA A 1055 30.04 19.92 -24.71
CA ALA A 1055 31.41 20.34 -24.42
C ALA A 1055 32.29 19.13 -24.04
N PHE A 1056 31.76 18.22 -23.22
CA PHE A 1056 32.44 16.99 -22.84
C PHE A 1056 32.70 16.07 -24.03
N TYR A 1057 31.73 15.92 -24.95
CA TYR A 1057 31.93 15.17 -26.18
C TYR A 1057 33.07 15.77 -27.03
N MET A 1058 33.08 17.09 -27.24
CA MET A 1058 34.15 17.76 -27.98
C MET A 1058 35.51 17.55 -27.31
N PHE A 1059 35.58 17.77 -25.99
CA PHE A 1059 36.79 17.53 -25.21
C PHE A 1059 37.27 16.08 -25.32
N PHE A 1060 36.37 15.11 -25.16
CA PHE A 1060 36.70 13.69 -25.27
C PHE A 1060 37.21 13.34 -26.66
N SER A 1061 36.57 13.86 -27.72
CA SER A 1061 37.01 13.61 -29.10
C SER A 1061 38.42 14.15 -29.35
N PHE A 1062 38.74 15.35 -28.86
CA PHE A 1062 40.10 15.91 -28.95
C PHE A 1062 41.11 15.14 -28.10
N PHE A 1063 40.76 14.78 -26.86
CA PHE A 1063 41.64 14.07 -25.95
C PHE A 1063 41.95 12.65 -26.44
N TRP A 1064 40.91 11.88 -26.78
CA TRP A 1064 41.04 10.52 -27.32
C TRP A 1064 41.74 10.52 -28.67
N GLY A 1065 41.39 11.47 -29.55
CA GLY A 1065 42.08 11.67 -30.82
C GLY A 1065 43.56 11.99 -30.66
N GLY A 1066 43.93 12.81 -29.66
CA GLY A 1066 45.32 13.14 -29.33
C GLY A 1066 46.12 11.93 -28.81
N ILE A 1067 45.49 11.09 -27.98
CA ILE A 1067 46.12 9.83 -27.51
C ILE A 1067 46.31 8.87 -28.68
N ILE A 1068 45.31 8.68 -29.53
CA ILE A 1068 45.41 7.80 -30.70
C ILE A 1068 46.50 8.29 -31.66
N CYS A 1069 46.55 9.59 -31.96
CA CYS A 1069 47.60 10.15 -32.81
C CYS A 1069 49.00 9.91 -32.22
N ASN A 1070 49.19 10.12 -30.92
CA ASN A 1070 50.47 9.87 -30.26
C ASN A 1070 50.83 8.37 -30.23
N VAL A 1071 49.87 7.49 -29.96
CA VAL A 1071 50.09 6.04 -29.95
C VAL A 1071 50.44 5.54 -31.35
N ILE A 1072 49.79 6.02 -32.41
CA ILE A 1072 50.11 5.68 -33.81
C ILE A 1072 51.49 6.23 -34.20
N VAL A 1073 51.84 7.45 -33.80
CA VAL A 1073 53.17 8.02 -34.05
C VAL A 1073 54.27 7.23 -33.33
N ILE A 1074 54.06 6.84 -32.08
CA ILE A 1074 55.02 6.05 -31.29
C ILE A 1074 55.15 4.61 -31.83
N SER A 1075 54.04 3.97 -32.22
CA SER A 1075 54.07 2.62 -32.80
C SER A 1075 54.61 2.59 -34.23
N GLY A 1076 54.36 3.65 -35.03
CA GLY A 1076 54.99 3.86 -36.34
C GLY A 1076 56.51 4.06 -36.25
N LEU A 1077 56.99 4.75 -35.22
CA LEU A 1077 58.44 4.87 -34.90
C LEU A 1077 59.06 3.52 -34.50
N SER A 1078 58.31 2.67 -33.79
CA SER A 1078 58.77 1.33 -33.39
C SER A 1078 58.85 0.34 -34.57
N ILE A 1079 57.90 0.41 -35.51
CA ILE A 1079 57.90 -0.42 -36.73
C ILE A 1079 59.01 0.04 -37.70
N ALA A 1080 59.27 1.34 -37.81
CA ALA A 1080 60.40 1.87 -38.58
C ALA A 1080 61.77 1.46 -37.99
N ALA A 1081 61.86 1.25 -36.66
CA ALA A 1081 63.06 0.74 -36.01
C ALA A 1081 63.28 -0.77 -36.27
N LEU A 1082 62.21 -1.57 -36.37
CA LEU A 1082 62.29 -3.01 -36.68
C LEU A 1082 62.65 -3.31 -38.15
N HIS A 1083 62.34 -2.41 -39.09
CA HIS A 1083 62.71 -2.61 -40.50
C HIS A 1083 64.19 -2.28 -40.83
N LYS A 1084 64.96 -1.75 -39.88
CA LYS A 1084 66.41 -1.47 -40.06
C LYS A 1084 67.33 -2.67 -39.79
N HIS A 1085 66.81 -3.84 -39.42
CA HIS A 1085 67.60 -5.01 -39.01
C HIS A 1085 67.42 -6.28 -39.87
N HIS A 1086 67.19 -6.16 -41.18
CA HIS A 1086 67.38 -7.27 -42.12
C HIS A 1086 68.41 -6.90 -43.21
N PRO A 1087 69.62 -7.49 -43.22
CA PRO A 1087 70.56 -7.30 -44.32
C PRO A 1087 70.09 -8.04 -45.57
N ALA A 1088 70.19 -7.36 -46.71
CA ALA A 1088 69.93 -7.88 -48.04
C ALA A 1088 70.78 -9.12 -48.35
N VAL A 1089 70.12 -10.23 -48.69
CA VAL A 1089 70.76 -11.38 -49.35
C VAL A 1089 70.60 -11.18 -50.86
N GLY A 1090 71.73 -10.91 -51.52
CA GLY A 1090 71.82 -10.70 -52.96
C GLY A 1090 71.62 -11.99 -53.75
N LEU A 1091 70.78 -11.93 -54.79
CA LEU A 1091 70.74 -12.90 -55.87
C LEU A 1091 71.52 -12.34 -57.05
N ARG A 1092 72.67 -12.98 -57.31
CA ARG A 1092 73.52 -12.76 -58.49
C ARG A 1092 72.77 -13.14 -59.77
N ALA A 1093 72.92 -12.29 -60.78
CA ALA A 1093 72.73 -12.63 -62.17
C ALA A 1093 73.76 -13.69 -62.61
N ASN A 1094 73.32 -14.68 -63.38
CA ASN A 1094 74.14 -15.40 -64.35
C ASN A 1094 73.65 -14.99 -65.75
N PRO A 1095 74.55 -14.70 -66.70
CA PRO A 1095 74.19 -14.48 -68.09
C PRO A 1095 74.16 -15.80 -68.88
N ILE A 1096 73.47 -15.74 -70.02
CA ILE A 1096 73.16 -16.74 -71.05
C ILE A 1096 71.83 -17.46 -70.81
#